data_AF-A0A9K3GKC5-F1
#
_entry.id   AF-A0A9K3GKC5-F1
#
_cell.length_a   1.000
_cell.length_b   1.000
_cell.length_c   1.000
_cell.angle_alpha   90.00
_cell.angle_beta   90.00
_cell.angle_gamma   90.00
#
_symmetry.space_group_name_H-M   'P 1'
#
loop_
_entity.id
_entity.type
_entity.pdbx_description
1 polymer ?
#
loop_
_entity_poly.entity_id
_entity_poly.type
_entity_poly.pdbx_seq_one_letter_code
_entity_poly.pdbx_strand_id
1 'polypeptide(L)'
;MVPSVTSETVVVPKKAPNVVSEPAAMKEVKVEDVSVEIVTPDVVEVVVEKTRAIFSVSYDCQYGEDVYIVGDVAALGAGNSPVKMNFDGRKWKAARHIPTGVDVTYHYFVIRHGGHVEKEVGAEKVVNVPSGCGATQIHDEWQGTPTIANAVSDCAIFTDCIHARQAKKPLVAPSQPPSRREALVRFSVAVPWLPPSHEVRVVGNCPELGNWDADFGLPLADAACPVHTAWLRCPVSYKQKLEYKYILVHKDGADAGIMWEAENREFVLDTADSRVFFLSASNGFRYTGDARYRGAGVYVPLFSLRSAGSVGVGDFADIAPFADFCEASGFRLMQLLPINDTMATNDFHDSYPYRNISVFALHPLYAHLQTLPLPEGEMALIEAAQRRLEACDAVDYTGVMDFKMESLRRIHAHCLALAAEGASVLEGMDAYAQECAYWLPSYCAFKCLADKHGNVDFWTWPEECQNPSEAYIEELYATPDAKFHVWLQWVLDTQMREARSYAESHSVALKGDIPIGVSRASVDCWAFGGLFDLSKSVGAPPDAFSESGQNWGFPTYRWDVMSKDGFKWWKQRFSNMTRYFHCFRVDHILGWFRIWRNPIDACSHNGMRGQFEPAFGLPADTVRRHWGCWDIAKLTEPGMAYYMVDALLGEHKAIVEQHWIEVPSDADEARALDQRWNCVTFRLQKRDGVPVTEKMVQAELETMDMAPERRLSILKAFVNLMNNVVFNRQSPDPESPEYNLLHPRYMHGDTAAGEPCVPMVMEQLDGPLADKVWRHTMDYYSVDWEVNEAIWAQSALSKFHLLRDCKGDTGRRMLVVGEDLGHLSSCVPRIMRDYGVLGLRVQRMPPPNGGDVGHPSKQDTIYPYDTVCTPSTHDGPTVTGWFEAQSGRKVLDKVWADPYFLGNKGLAPAGPKGLDCDSTGRIIDMHMHSKCMFSVALLADYLDTCPHTRRPGAAHPAETINDPSNPDNYWNYRAHLTSEALCADRTLINSIRSRIKASGRLSYVNCD
;
A
#
# COMPACT_ATOMS: atom_id res chain seq x y z
N MET A 1 52.41 6.72 30.84
CA MET A 1 52.10 8.00 30.16
C MET A 1 50.62 8.25 30.32
N VAL A 2 50.24 9.44 30.77
CA VAL A 2 48.86 9.87 31.03
C VAL A 2 48.16 10.11 29.68
N PRO A 3 46.92 9.64 29.43
CA PRO A 3 46.18 10.01 28.22
C PRO A 3 45.67 11.45 28.38
N SER A 4 46.00 12.30 27.41
CA SER A 4 45.57 13.70 27.36
C SER A 4 44.08 13.77 27.01
N VAL A 5 43.27 14.34 27.92
CA VAL A 5 41.92 14.83 27.62
C VAL A 5 42.07 16.16 26.89
N THR A 6 41.60 16.25 25.64
CA THR A 6 41.56 17.50 24.88
C THR A 6 40.14 18.07 24.91
N SER A 7 39.99 19.29 25.41
CA SER A 7 38.75 20.06 25.39
C SER A 7 38.70 20.90 24.10
N GLU A 8 37.69 20.67 23.26
CA GLU A 8 37.34 21.57 22.16
C GLU A 8 35.82 21.70 22.08
N THR A 9 35.37 22.94 21.96
CA THR A 9 33.97 23.42 21.93
C THR A 9 33.17 22.76 20.80
N VAL A 10 31.96 22.28 21.10
CA VAL A 10 31.03 21.74 20.10
C VAL A 10 29.69 22.46 20.24
N VAL A 11 29.17 22.96 19.12
CA VAL A 11 27.86 23.61 19.04
C VAL A 11 26.80 22.52 18.90
N VAL A 12 25.87 22.43 19.86
CA VAL A 12 24.72 21.53 19.80
C VAL A 12 23.45 22.37 19.61
N PRO A 13 22.65 22.15 18.55
CA PRO A 13 21.38 22.84 18.40
C PRO A 13 20.37 22.31 19.44
N LYS A 14 19.71 23.23 20.14
CA LYS A 14 18.56 22.90 21.00
C LYS A 14 17.44 22.38 20.09
N LYS A 15 16.99 21.14 20.29
CA LYS A 15 15.75 20.65 19.67
C LYS A 15 14.63 21.58 20.11
N ALA A 16 14.11 22.39 19.18
CA ALA A 16 12.90 23.16 19.44
C ALA A 16 11.72 22.18 19.56
N PRO A 17 10.75 22.42 20.46
CA PRO A 17 9.44 21.80 20.31
C PRO A 17 8.87 22.25 18.96
N ASN A 18 8.27 21.32 18.22
CA ASN A 18 7.66 21.57 16.92
C ASN A 18 6.71 22.77 16.99
N VAL A 19 7.13 23.90 16.40
CA VAL A 19 6.26 25.01 16.08
C VAL A 19 6.44 25.27 14.59
N VAL A 20 5.36 25.05 13.85
CA VAL A 20 5.23 25.33 12.43
C VAL A 20 5.19 26.85 12.26
N SER A 21 6.04 27.42 11.40
CA SER A 21 5.89 28.80 10.93
C SER A 21 5.89 28.84 9.40
N GLU A 22 4.86 29.49 8.87
CA GLU A 22 4.50 29.69 7.45
C GLU A 22 5.59 30.34 6.58
N PRO A 23 5.56 30.18 5.25
CA PRO A 23 6.46 30.88 4.35
C PRO A 23 5.91 32.27 3.98
N ALA A 24 6.62 33.33 4.38
CA ALA A 24 6.37 34.67 3.86
C ALA A 24 6.96 34.83 2.44
N ALA A 25 6.16 35.43 1.57
CA ALA A 25 6.39 35.63 0.14
C ALA A 25 7.70 36.36 -0.23
N MET A 26 8.36 35.88 -1.29
CA MET A 26 9.39 36.62 -2.02
C MET A 26 8.76 37.81 -2.75
N LYS A 27 9.15 39.03 -2.37
CA LYS A 27 9.16 40.19 -3.27
C LYS A 27 10.60 40.61 -3.47
N GLU A 28 10.99 40.78 -4.74
CA GLU A 28 12.25 41.40 -5.12
C GLU A 28 12.34 42.82 -4.53
N VAL A 29 13.33 43.05 -3.66
CA VAL A 29 13.72 44.39 -3.21
C VAL A 29 15.23 44.54 -3.34
N LYS A 30 15.65 45.61 -4.01
CA LYS A 30 17.04 46.01 -4.22
C LYS A 30 17.74 46.31 -2.89
N VAL A 31 18.99 45.87 -2.82
CA VAL A 31 19.94 46.09 -1.73
C VAL A 31 20.19 47.59 -1.53
N GLU A 32 19.89 48.11 -0.34
CA GLU A 32 20.57 49.26 0.28
C GLU A 32 20.36 49.21 1.82
N ASP A 33 21.46 49.49 2.53
CA ASP A 33 21.75 49.31 3.96
C ASP A 33 20.59 49.25 4.98
N VAL A 34 20.41 48.09 5.61
CA VAL A 34 19.73 47.95 6.92
C VAL A 34 20.57 47.05 7.83
N SER A 35 21.11 47.64 8.91
CA SER A 35 21.77 46.92 10.00
C SER A 35 20.73 46.19 10.85
N VAL A 36 20.69 44.86 10.77
CA VAL A 36 19.87 43.99 11.62
C VAL A 36 20.74 43.43 12.74
N GLU A 37 20.43 43.78 13.98
CA GLU A 37 20.94 43.10 15.17
C GLU A 37 20.48 41.64 15.17
N ILE A 38 21.43 40.72 15.01
CA ILE A 38 21.19 39.29 15.11
C ILE A 38 21.00 38.97 16.59
N VAL A 39 19.75 38.74 17.01
CA VAL A 39 19.48 38.03 18.26
C VAL A 39 19.88 36.57 18.04
N THR A 40 21.07 36.21 18.50
CA THR A 40 21.53 34.83 18.54
C THR A 40 20.61 34.00 19.43
N PRO A 41 20.20 32.78 19.03
CA PRO A 41 19.57 31.85 19.97
C PRO A 41 20.53 31.59 21.13
N ASP A 42 20.03 31.52 22.37
CA ASP A 42 20.82 31.09 23.52
C ASP A 42 21.39 29.69 23.29
N VAL A 43 22.60 29.61 22.73
CA VAL A 43 23.42 28.40 22.64
C VAL A 43 24.01 28.19 24.01
N VAL A 44 23.48 27.21 24.74
CA VAL A 44 24.15 26.71 25.94
C VAL A 44 25.35 25.89 25.47
N GLU A 45 26.56 26.47 25.53
CA GLU A 45 27.80 25.73 25.32
C GLU A 45 27.99 24.71 26.47
N VAL A 46 27.56 23.47 26.24
CA VAL A 46 27.85 22.36 27.15
C VAL A 46 29.20 21.79 26.75
N VAL A 47 30.22 21.94 27.61
CA VAL A 47 31.50 21.25 27.45
C VAL A 47 31.27 19.76 27.72
N VAL A 48 31.18 18.97 26.66
CA VAL A 48 30.95 17.52 26.75
C VAL A 48 32.29 16.78 26.66
N GLU A 49 32.56 15.88 27.63
CA GLU A 49 33.74 15.01 27.61
C GLU A 49 33.72 14.12 26.35
N LYS A 50 34.86 14.01 25.64
CA LYS A 50 35.01 13.17 24.43
C LYS A 50 35.79 11.90 24.74
N THR A 51 35.43 10.81 24.09
CA THR A 51 36.12 9.52 24.21
C THR A 51 36.54 8.99 22.84
N ARG A 52 37.61 8.21 22.78
CA ARG A 52 38.03 7.53 21.55
C ARG A 52 37.15 6.29 21.34
N ALA A 53 36.25 6.36 20.36
CA ALA A 53 35.40 5.26 19.94
C ALA A 53 35.94 4.57 18.68
N ILE A 54 36.00 3.24 18.70
CA ILE A 54 36.31 2.41 17.54
C ILE A 54 35.00 1.79 17.08
N PHE A 55 34.49 2.30 15.97
CA PHE A 55 33.36 1.72 15.25
C PHE A 55 33.86 0.54 14.43
N SER A 56 33.15 -0.58 14.49
CA SER A 56 33.47 -1.77 13.71
C SER A 56 32.22 -2.44 13.16
N VAL A 57 32.28 -2.84 11.88
CA VAL A 57 31.16 -3.49 11.19
C VAL A 57 31.68 -4.60 10.28
N SER A 58 30.93 -5.71 10.19
CA SER A 58 31.21 -6.80 9.26
C SER A 58 30.42 -6.59 7.96
N TYR A 59 31.10 -6.47 6.81
CA TYR A 59 30.50 -6.37 5.48
C TYR A 59 31.45 -6.94 4.42
N ASP A 60 30.92 -7.78 3.53
CA ASP A 60 31.66 -8.41 2.44
C ASP A 60 31.55 -7.54 1.16
N CYS A 61 32.56 -6.72 0.89
CA CYS A 61 32.61 -5.86 -0.29
C CYS A 61 32.88 -6.65 -1.59
N GLN A 62 32.25 -6.24 -2.69
CA GLN A 62 32.69 -6.59 -4.04
C GLN A 62 33.90 -5.74 -4.46
N TYR A 63 34.59 -6.16 -5.51
CA TYR A 63 35.72 -5.40 -6.03
C TYR A 63 35.31 -3.96 -6.39
N GLY A 64 35.99 -2.99 -5.79
CA GLY A 64 35.72 -1.56 -5.98
C GLY A 64 34.67 -0.95 -5.05
N GLU A 65 34.33 -1.63 -3.96
CA GLU A 65 33.47 -1.12 -2.89
C GLU A 65 34.25 -0.80 -1.61
N ASP A 66 33.94 0.34 -1.01
CA ASP A 66 34.50 0.79 0.27
C ASP A 66 33.37 1.11 1.26
N VAL A 67 33.56 0.80 2.54
CA VAL A 67 32.58 1.10 3.61
C VAL A 67 32.86 2.46 4.24
N TYR A 68 31.79 3.21 4.49
CA TYR A 68 31.78 4.53 5.12
C TYR A 68 30.84 4.55 6.32
N ILE A 69 31.11 5.47 7.26
CA ILE A 69 30.24 5.82 8.38
C ILE A 69 29.93 7.32 8.32
N VAL A 70 28.69 7.70 8.60
CA VAL A 70 28.31 9.10 8.82
C VAL A 70 27.39 9.22 10.02
N GLY A 71 27.43 10.35 10.71
CA GLY A 71 26.60 10.61 11.88
C GLY A 71 26.40 12.10 12.13
N ASP A 72 25.55 12.40 13.11
CA ASP A 72 25.12 13.76 13.47
C ASP A 72 26.24 14.63 14.07
N VAL A 73 27.29 14.02 14.62
CA VAL A 73 28.45 14.73 15.18
C VAL A 73 29.53 15.02 14.14
N ALA A 74 30.28 16.11 14.34
CA ALA A 74 31.39 16.53 13.46
C ALA A 74 32.44 15.43 13.23
N ALA A 75 32.75 14.63 14.26
CA ALA A 75 33.70 13.52 14.14
C ALA A 75 33.24 12.39 13.21
N LEU A 76 31.93 12.34 12.91
CA LEU A 76 31.29 11.42 11.98
C LEU A 76 30.71 12.16 10.77
N GLY A 77 31.13 13.41 10.50
CA GLY A 77 30.75 14.10 9.27
C GLY A 77 29.54 15.04 9.34
N ALA A 78 28.94 15.23 10.51
CA ALA A 78 27.80 16.14 10.72
C ALA A 78 26.66 15.96 9.70
N GLY A 79 26.29 14.71 9.42
CA GLY A 79 25.22 14.31 8.50
C GLY A 79 25.58 14.33 7.02
N ASN A 80 26.58 15.12 6.61
CA ASN A 80 26.80 15.43 5.19
C ASN A 80 28.18 15.01 4.64
N SER A 81 29.14 14.67 5.50
CA SER A 81 30.54 14.39 5.11
C SER A 81 31.00 13.01 5.59
N PRO A 82 30.70 11.94 4.84
CA PRO A 82 30.96 10.59 5.30
C PRO A 82 32.43 10.24 5.42
N VAL A 83 32.68 9.30 6.32
CA VAL A 83 34.01 8.96 6.79
C VAL A 83 34.36 7.55 6.35
N LYS A 84 35.41 7.42 5.53
CA LYS A 84 35.91 6.11 5.06
C LYS A 84 36.40 5.24 6.22
N MET A 85 36.02 3.96 6.21
CA MET A 85 36.47 2.94 7.15
C MET A 85 37.65 2.13 6.58
N ASN A 86 38.47 1.54 7.45
CA ASN A 86 39.60 0.69 7.05
C ASN A 86 39.29 -0.78 7.31
N PHE A 87 39.52 -1.65 6.33
CA PHE A 87 39.38 -3.10 6.48
C PHE A 87 40.63 -3.71 7.11
N ASP A 88 40.48 -4.45 8.20
CA ASP A 88 41.61 -5.07 8.93
C ASP A 88 41.85 -6.55 8.59
N GLY A 89 41.20 -7.06 7.54
CA GLY A 89 41.21 -8.47 7.16
C GLY A 89 40.05 -9.28 7.74
N ARG A 90 39.26 -8.72 8.67
CA ARG A 90 38.03 -9.34 9.22
C ARG A 90 36.84 -8.38 9.29
N LYS A 91 37.05 -7.13 9.69
CA LYS A 91 36.00 -6.11 9.85
C LYS A 91 36.45 -4.76 9.32
N TRP A 92 35.48 -3.92 8.97
CA TRP A 92 35.69 -2.50 8.67
C TRP A 92 35.73 -1.70 9.97
N LYS A 93 36.71 -0.81 10.13
CA LYS A 93 36.93 -0.05 11.37
C LYS A 93 37.17 1.43 11.13
N ALA A 94 36.62 2.27 12.01
CA ALA A 94 36.91 3.70 12.08
C ALA A 94 37.06 4.16 13.54
N ALA A 95 38.21 4.77 13.87
CA ALA A 95 38.46 5.31 15.21
C ALA A 95 38.19 6.82 15.24
N ARG A 96 37.21 7.27 16.02
CA ARG A 96 36.77 8.68 16.08
C ARG A 96 36.56 9.14 17.53
N HIS A 97 36.72 10.44 17.76
CA HIS A 97 36.47 11.03 19.07
C HIS A 97 35.03 11.54 19.12
N ILE A 98 34.17 10.88 19.89
CA ILE A 98 32.74 11.20 20.00
C ILE A 98 32.42 11.76 21.40
N PRO A 99 31.39 12.59 21.55
CA PRO A 99 30.96 13.08 22.86
C PRO A 99 30.40 11.94 23.74
N THR A 100 30.50 12.09 25.05
CA THR A 100 29.97 11.17 26.07
C THR A 100 28.78 11.80 26.81
N GLY A 101 27.88 10.99 27.36
CA GLY A 101 26.69 11.44 28.08
C GLY A 101 25.56 11.98 27.19
N VAL A 102 25.72 11.91 25.87
CA VAL A 102 24.72 12.32 24.87
C VAL A 102 24.55 11.23 23.83
N ASP A 103 23.38 11.24 23.18
CA ASP A 103 23.09 10.36 22.06
C ASP A 103 23.87 10.83 20.83
N VAL A 104 24.53 9.88 20.16
CA VAL A 104 25.22 10.07 18.88
C VAL A 104 24.55 9.15 17.87
N THR A 105 24.01 9.75 16.82
CA THR A 105 23.30 9.03 15.76
C THR A 105 24.22 8.80 14.57
N TYR A 106 24.23 7.60 14.01
CA TYR A 106 25.10 7.24 12.89
C TYR A 106 24.53 6.10 12.04
N HIS A 107 25.06 5.95 10.83
CA HIS A 107 24.73 4.88 9.91
C HIS A 107 25.91 4.52 8.99
N TYR A 108 25.90 3.30 8.45
CA TYR A 108 26.90 2.84 7.49
C TYR A 108 26.38 2.90 6.05
N PHE A 109 27.30 2.95 5.09
CA PHE A 109 27.00 2.80 3.68
C PHE A 109 28.21 2.35 2.88
N VAL A 110 27.97 1.85 1.67
CA VAL A 110 28.99 1.39 0.73
C VAL A 110 29.01 2.34 -0.45
N ILE A 111 30.21 2.79 -0.83
CA ILE A 111 30.42 3.56 -2.05
C ILE A 111 31.16 2.67 -3.04
N ARG A 112 30.58 2.48 -4.23
CA ARG A 112 31.22 1.78 -5.35
C ARG A 112 31.97 2.79 -6.22
N HIS A 113 33.18 2.45 -6.70
CA HIS A 113 33.97 3.25 -7.63
C HIS A 113 33.19 3.47 -8.95
N GLY A 114 32.45 4.58 -9.02
CA GLY A 114 31.41 4.85 -10.02
C GLY A 114 30.28 5.75 -9.49
N GLY A 115 30.25 5.99 -8.17
CA GLY A 115 29.34 6.96 -7.54
C GLY A 115 28.04 6.35 -7.01
N HIS A 116 27.83 5.05 -7.16
CA HIS A 116 26.69 4.36 -6.53
C HIS A 116 26.92 4.27 -5.02
N VAL A 117 25.93 4.74 -4.25
CA VAL A 117 25.95 4.72 -2.78
C VAL A 117 24.81 3.81 -2.32
N GLU A 118 25.17 2.74 -1.62
CA GLU A 118 24.22 1.85 -0.98
C GLU A 118 24.21 2.13 0.52
N LYS A 119 23.10 2.69 1.03
CA LYS A 119 22.91 2.93 2.47
C LYS A 119 22.47 1.65 3.17
N GLU A 120 23.07 1.36 4.33
CA GLU A 120 22.62 0.29 5.23
C GLU A 120 21.10 0.41 5.50
N VAL A 121 20.38 -0.72 5.46
CA VAL A 121 18.92 -0.73 5.54
C VAL A 121 18.45 -0.82 6.99
N GLY A 122 17.68 0.16 7.47
CA GLY A 122 17.04 0.10 8.79
C GLY A 122 16.97 1.47 9.48
N ALA A 123 16.66 1.46 10.78
CA ALA A 123 16.68 2.66 11.60
C ALA A 123 18.12 3.13 11.85
N GLU A 124 18.32 4.45 12.02
CA GLU A 124 19.63 4.99 12.37
C GLU A 124 20.09 4.42 13.72
N LYS A 125 21.39 4.12 13.81
CA LYS A 125 21.99 3.58 15.03
C LYS A 125 22.24 4.74 15.99
N VAL A 126 21.92 4.53 17.26
CA VAL A 126 22.14 5.51 18.33
C VAL A 126 23.03 4.90 19.39
N VAL A 127 24.13 5.59 19.70
CA VAL A 127 25.03 5.24 20.80
C VAL A 127 25.07 6.36 21.82
N ASN A 128 24.87 6.02 23.08
CA ASN A 128 25.13 6.89 24.22
C ASN A 128 26.27 6.27 25.03
N VAL A 129 27.41 6.94 25.06
CA VAL A 129 28.58 6.49 25.83
C VAL A 129 28.57 7.19 27.18
N PRO A 130 28.47 6.49 28.32
CA PRO A 130 28.53 7.12 29.64
C PRO A 130 29.82 7.91 29.87
N SER A 131 29.72 9.03 30.57
CA SER A 131 30.87 9.84 30.97
C SER A 131 31.88 9.05 31.82
N GLY A 132 33.16 9.41 31.75
CA GLY A 132 34.25 8.71 32.44
C GLY A 132 34.76 7.42 31.79
N CYS A 133 34.23 7.02 30.64
CA CYS A 133 34.74 5.91 29.83
C CYS A 133 35.96 6.33 28.99
N GLY A 134 37.07 5.59 29.08
CA GLY A 134 38.35 5.96 28.45
C GLY A 134 38.45 5.57 26.98
N ALA A 135 38.29 4.27 26.68
CA ALA A 135 38.29 3.74 25.31
C ALA A 135 36.94 3.06 25.03
N THR A 136 36.34 3.34 23.88
CA THR A 136 35.02 2.82 23.52
C THR A 136 35.12 1.92 22.29
N GLN A 137 34.50 0.75 22.33
CA GLN A 137 34.36 -0.12 21.17
C GLN A 137 32.89 -0.33 20.85
N ILE A 138 32.53 -0.09 19.60
CA ILE A 138 31.20 -0.25 19.07
C ILE A 138 31.29 -1.36 18.02
N HIS A 139 30.69 -2.50 18.33
CA HIS A 139 30.64 -3.67 17.45
C HIS A 139 29.25 -3.78 16.88
N ASP A 140 29.13 -3.38 15.63
CA ASP A 140 27.90 -3.44 14.87
C ASP A 140 27.94 -4.59 13.87
N GLU A 141 26.76 -5.04 13.48
CA GLU A 141 26.56 -5.88 12.31
C GLU A 141 26.04 -4.99 11.17
N TRP A 142 26.38 -5.31 9.92
CA TRP A 142 25.80 -4.62 8.77
C TRP A 142 24.34 -5.07 8.58
N GLN A 143 23.43 -4.12 8.41
CA GLN A 143 22.04 -4.38 8.03
C GLN A 143 21.96 -4.42 6.50
N GLY A 144 22.18 -5.62 5.94
CA GLY A 144 22.09 -5.87 4.50
C GLY A 144 20.65 -5.86 4.01
N THR A 145 20.39 -6.47 2.84
CA THR A 145 19.02 -6.73 2.40
C THR A 145 18.30 -7.48 3.51
N PRO A 146 17.30 -6.89 4.18
CA PRO A 146 16.69 -7.56 5.30
C PRO A 146 16.00 -8.81 4.77
N THR A 147 16.08 -9.92 5.52
CA THR A 147 15.04 -10.94 5.33
C THR A 147 13.70 -10.21 5.52
N ILE A 148 12.70 -10.49 4.68
CA ILE A 148 11.38 -9.83 4.80
C ILE A 148 10.90 -9.79 6.26
N ALA A 149 11.20 -10.86 7.00
CA ALA A 149 10.93 -10.98 8.41
C ALA A 149 11.54 -9.79 9.17
N ASN A 150 12.85 -9.56 9.10
CA ASN A 150 13.49 -8.40 9.73
C ASN A 150 12.97 -7.07 9.15
N ALA A 151 12.71 -7.01 7.84
CA ALA A 151 12.27 -5.81 7.12
C ALA A 151 10.93 -5.26 7.63
N VAL A 152 10.05 -6.10 8.17
CA VAL A 152 8.69 -5.68 8.59
C VAL A 152 8.49 -5.70 10.09
N SER A 153 9.55 -6.03 10.83
CA SER A 153 9.40 -6.46 12.20
C SER A 153 9.21 -5.31 13.20
N ASP A 154 9.77 -4.15 12.90
CA ASP A 154 9.54 -2.88 13.59
C ASP A 154 8.27 -2.14 13.11
N CYS A 155 7.42 -2.80 12.31
CA CYS A 155 6.19 -2.19 11.83
C CYS A 155 5.15 -2.05 12.96
N ALA A 156 4.32 -1.00 12.86
CA ALA A 156 3.30 -0.65 13.84
C ALA A 156 2.34 -1.81 14.16
N ILE A 157 1.98 -2.63 13.15
CA ILE A 157 1.18 -3.85 13.33
C ILE A 157 1.73 -4.77 14.44
N PHE A 158 3.05 -4.89 14.56
CA PHE A 158 3.67 -5.73 15.59
C PHE A 158 3.92 -4.95 16.87
N THR A 159 4.55 -3.78 16.76
CA THR A 159 5.04 -3.04 17.95
C THR A 159 3.95 -2.31 18.71
N ASP A 160 2.93 -1.83 18.00
CA ASP A 160 1.89 -0.95 18.53
C ASP A 160 0.57 -1.70 18.74
N CYS A 161 0.41 -2.89 18.14
CA CYS A 161 -0.79 -3.71 18.24
C CYS A 161 -0.52 -5.16 18.70
N ILE A 162 -0.12 -6.08 17.80
CA ILE A 162 -0.14 -7.54 18.06
C ILE A 162 0.78 -7.96 19.22
N HIS A 163 1.92 -7.29 19.39
CA HIS A 163 2.89 -7.52 20.46
C HIS A 163 3.08 -6.28 21.33
N ALA A 164 2.08 -5.39 21.36
CA ALA A 164 2.12 -4.18 22.17
C ALA A 164 2.41 -4.51 23.65
N ARG A 165 3.34 -3.76 24.25
CA ARG A 165 3.73 -3.94 25.66
C ARG A 165 3.06 -2.90 26.54
N GLN A 166 2.19 -3.34 27.43
CA GLN A 166 1.50 -2.47 28.38
C GLN A 166 2.44 -1.85 29.43
N ALA A 167 3.43 -2.61 29.90
CA ALA A 167 4.43 -2.14 30.88
C ALA A 167 5.84 -2.48 30.38
N LYS A 168 6.64 -1.44 30.14
CA LYS A 168 8.04 -1.60 29.72
C LYS A 168 8.98 -1.53 30.92
N LYS A 169 9.84 -2.53 31.05
CA LYS A 169 10.96 -2.61 31.98
C LYS A 169 11.99 -1.52 31.62
N PRO A 170 12.30 -0.58 32.55
CA PRO A 170 13.26 0.47 32.31
C PRO A 170 14.69 -0.08 32.19
N LEU A 171 15.53 0.57 31.38
CA LEU A 171 16.95 0.28 31.34
C LEU A 171 17.61 0.82 32.62
N VAL A 172 18.11 -0.08 33.46
CA VAL A 172 18.86 0.31 34.67
C VAL A 172 20.29 0.64 34.25
N ALA A 173 20.60 1.93 34.17
CA ALA A 173 21.96 2.38 33.89
C ALA A 173 22.90 2.09 35.08
N PRO A 174 24.17 1.77 34.83
CA PRO A 174 25.16 1.60 35.89
C PRO A 174 25.34 2.91 36.67
N SER A 175 25.29 2.83 37.99
CA SER A 175 25.34 3.98 38.91
C SER A 175 26.71 4.66 39.05
N GLN A 176 27.78 4.02 38.56
CA GLN A 176 29.16 4.50 38.65
C GLN A 176 29.93 4.21 37.34
N PRO A 177 31.02 4.90 37.02
CA PRO A 177 31.90 4.49 35.91
C PRO A 177 32.58 3.13 36.18
N PRO A 178 33.07 2.41 35.15
CA PRO A 178 33.83 1.17 35.32
C PRO A 178 35.17 1.43 36.04
N SER A 179 35.56 0.51 36.93
CA SER A 179 36.90 0.55 37.54
C SER A 179 37.99 0.17 36.53
N ARG A 180 39.27 0.38 36.88
CA ARG A 180 40.40 0.00 35.98
C ARG A 180 40.52 -1.50 35.67
N ARG A 181 39.75 -2.33 36.36
CA ARG A 181 39.70 -3.79 36.19
C ARG A 181 38.33 -4.27 35.73
N GLU A 182 37.48 -3.37 35.26
CA GLU A 182 36.13 -3.68 34.80
C GLU A 182 35.91 -3.18 33.38
N ALA A 183 35.17 -3.98 32.62
CA ALA A 183 34.58 -3.61 31.35
C ALA A 183 33.09 -3.40 31.58
N LEU A 184 32.54 -2.33 31.01
CA LEU A 184 31.10 -2.13 30.96
C LEU A 184 30.61 -2.55 29.58
N VAL A 185 29.74 -3.55 29.54
CA VAL A 185 29.17 -4.10 28.30
C VAL A 185 27.69 -3.72 28.21
N ARG A 186 27.27 -3.14 27.09
CA ARG A 186 25.85 -3.00 26.75
C ARG A 186 25.47 -4.02 25.69
N PHE A 187 24.53 -4.90 26.04
CA PHE A 187 23.85 -5.77 25.09
C PHE A 187 22.64 -5.04 24.52
N SER A 188 22.43 -5.17 23.21
CA SER A 188 21.29 -4.59 22.51
C SER A 188 20.86 -5.52 21.38
N VAL A 189 19.58 -5.91 21.37
CA VAL A 189 19.02 -6.79 20.34
C VAL A 189 17.56 -6.42 20.05
N ALA A 190 17.21 -6.31 18.78
CA ALA A 190 15.82 -6.17 18.36
C ALA A 190 15.11 -7.54 18.36
N VAL A 191 14.03 -7.70 19.13
CA VAL A 191 13.20 -8.92 19.16
C VAL A 191 11.71 -8.57 18.92
N PRO A 192 11.38 -8.18 17.69
CA PRO A 192 10.09 -7.60 17.33
C PRO A 192 8.87 -8.53 17.44
N TRP A 193 9.05 -9.84 17.24
CA TRP A 193 7.96 -10.82 17.38
C TRP A 193 7.86 -11.37 18.81
N LEU A 194 8.56 -10.75 19.77
CA LEU A 194 8.58 -11.25 21.13
C LEU A 194 7.22 -11.07 21.79
N PRO A 195 6.54 -12.15 22.14
CA PRO A 195 5.22 -12.05 22.75
C PRO A 195 5.32 -11.32 24.10
N PRO A 196 4.26 -10.63 24.53
CA PRO A 196 4.23 -10.01 25.86
C PRO A 196 4.43 -11.01 27.01
N SER A 197 4.18 -12.30 26.79
CA SER A 197 4.42 -13.39 27.75
C SER A 197 5.89 -13.83 27.84
N HIS A 198 6.77 -13.30 26.99
CA HIS A 198 8.19 -13.66 26.95
C HIS A 198 9.09 -12.47 27.26
N GLU A 199 10.30 -12.78 27.69
CA GLU A 199 11.41 -11.83 27.86
C GLU A 199 12.67 -12.31 27.13
N VAL A 200 13.54 -11.35 26.80
CA VAL A 200 14.87 -11.65 26.25
C VAL A 200 15.86 -11.75 27.40
N ARG A 201 16.65 -12.82 27.41
CA ARG A 201 17.84 -12.92 28.26
C ARG A 201 19.10 -13.06 27.42
N VAL A 202 20.23 -12.67 27.97
CA VAL A 202 21.55 -12.98 27.41
C VAL A 202 22.27 -13.96 28.33
N VAL A 203 22.76 -15.05 27.73
CA VAL A 203 23.53 -16.12 28.39
C VAL A 203 24.88 -16.25 27.72
N GLY A 204 25.88 -16.76 28.44
CA GLY A 204 27.23 -16.85 27.88
C GLY A 204 28.23 -17.57 28.76
N ASN A 205 29.49 -17.56 28.34
CA ASN A 205 30.58 -18.33 28.93
C ASN A 205 31.20 -17.73 30.21
N CYS A 206 30.54 -16.75 30.85
CA CYS A 206 31.00 -16.14 32.09
C CYS A 206 29.94 -16.25 33.21
N PRO A 207 30.35 -16.20 34.50
CA PRO A 207 29.44 -16.31 35.63
C PRO A 207 28.32 -15.26 35.63
N GLU A 208 28.62 -14.04 35.20
CA GLU A 208 27.66 -12.94 35.14
C GLU A 208 26.60 -13.12 34.03
N LEU A 209 26.83 -14.05 33.10
CA LEU A 209 25.89 -14.49 32.06
C LEU A 209 25.41 -15.93 32.30
N GLY A 210 25.55 -16.45 33.53
CA GLY A 210 25.01 -17.75 33.93
C GLY A 210 25.80 -18.97 33.46
N ASN A 211 26.99 -18.84 32.84
CA ASN A 211 27.76 -19.98 32.30
C ASN A 211 26.92 -20.92 31.41
N TRP A 212 26.15 -20.35 30.47
CA TRP A 212 25.20 -21.04 29.59
C TRP A 212 23.96 -21.65 30.25
N ASP A 213 23.69 -21.35 31.52
CA ASP A 213 22.44 -21.66 32.18
C ASP A 213 21.39 -20.56 31.91
N ALA A 214 20.25 -20.96 31.30
CA ALA A 214 19.18 -20.05 30.91
C ALA A 214 18.43 -19.40 32.08
N ASP A 215 18.37 -20.08 33.23
CA ASP A 215 17.70 -19.55 34.41
C ASP A 215 18.51 -18.41 35.05
N PHE A 216 19.84 -18.44 34.88
CA PHE A 216 20.76 -17.40 35.35
C PHE A 216 21.17 -16.41 34.26
N GLY A 217 20.53 -16.44 33.09
CA GLY A 217 20.73 -15.46 32.03
C GLY A 217 20.34 -14.05 32.46
N LEU A 218 21.10 -13.04 32.01
CA LEU A 218 20.84 -11.63 32.31
C LEU A 218 19.60 -11.14 31.54
N PRO A 219 18.50 -10.72 32.19
CA PRO A 219 17.30 -10.27 31.50
C PRO A 219 17.45 -8.85 30.96
N LEU A 220 16.99 -8.64 29.72
CA LEU A 220 17.06 -7.34 29.05
C LEU A 220 15.82 -6.48 29.32
N ALA A 221 16.04 -5.17 29.47
CA ALA A 221 15.01 -4.14 29.52
C ALA A 221 14.41 -3.90 28.14
N ASP A 222 13.12 -3.53 28.08
CA ASP A 222 12.35 -3.34 26.85
C ASP A 222 11.75 -1.94 26.74
N ALA A 223 12.28 -0.96 27.49
CA ALA A 223 11.93 0.46 27.39
C ALA A 223 11.96 0.99 25.94
N ALA A 224 12.88 0.48 25.12
CA ALA A 224 13.03 0.82 23.71
C ALA A 224 12.45 -0.26 22.76
N CYS A 225 11.49 -1.07 23.21
CA CYS A 225 10.83 -2.13 22.42
C CYS A 225 10.55 -1.67 20.97
N PRO A 226 10.89 -2.47 19.94
CA PRO A 226 11.32 -3.87 19.99
C PRO A 226 12.80 -4.08 20.33
N VAL A 227 13.55 -3.01 20.65
CA VAL A 227 14.95 -3.13 21.07
C VAL A 227 15.02 -3.42 22.56
N HIS A 228 15.62 -4.56 22.88
CA HIS A 228 15.90 -5.02 24.22
C HIS A 228 17.35 -4.71 24.59
N THR A 229 17.59 -4.19 25.80
CA THR A 229 18.92 -3.77 26.23
C THR A 229 19.25 -4.16 27.66
N ALA A 230 20.51 -4.51 27.93
CA ALA A 230 21.01 -4.74 29.28
C ALA A 230 22.44 -4.21 29.44
N TRP A 231 22.77 -3.83 30.67
CA TRP A 231 24.13 -3.52 31.07
C TRP A 231 24.72 -4.69 31.86
N LEU A 232 25.95 -5.06 31.54
CA LEU A 232 26.75 -6.03 32.27
C LEU A 232 28.07 -5.38 32.69
N ARG A 233 28.44 -5.55 33.95
CA ARG A 233 29.81 -5.30 34.42
C ARG A 233 30.56 -6.62 34.41
N CYS A 234 31.67 -6.65 33.69
CA CYS A 234 32.52 -7.84 33.57
C CYS A 234 33.94 -7.54 34.08
N PRO A 235 34.53 -8.37 34.95
CA PRO A 235 35.94 -8.24 35.32
C PRO A 235 36.89 -8.43 34.12
N VAL A 236 37.88 -7.55 33.98
CA VAL A 236 38.92 -7.55 32.92
C VAL A 236 40.08 -8.50 33.27
N SER A 237 39.98 -9.27 34.35
CA SER A 237 41.03 -10.22 34.80
C SER A 237 41.34 -11.34 33.80
N TYR A 238 40.57 -11.40 32.72
CA TYR A 238 40.75 -12.34 31.65
C TYR A 238 41.04 -11.59 30.36
N LYS A 239 42.05 -12.02 29.61
CA LYS A 239 42.10 -11.79 28.16
C LYS A 239 41.00 -12.63 27.51
N GLN A 240 39.75 -12.35 27.85
CA GLN A 240 38.60 -13.22 27.60
C GLN A 240 38.03 -12.95 26.23
N LYS A 241 37.83 -14.04 25.50
CA LYS A 241 36.83 -14.13 24.46
C LYS A 241 35.48 -14.31 25.16
N LEU A 242 34.60 -13.31 25.09
CA LEU A 242 33.24 -13.44 25.59
C LEU A 242 32.40 -14.10 24.50
N GLU A 243 31.82 -15.24 24.83
CA GLU A 243 30.85 -15.94 23.98
C GLU A 243 29.48 -15.83 24.63
N TYR A 244 28.47 -15.43 23.85
CA TYR A 244 27.13 -15.23 24.36
C TYR A 244 26.05 -15.53 23.31
N LYS A 245 24.81 -15.69 23.76
CA LYS A 245 23.60 -15.83 22.93
C LYS A 245 22.45 -15.08 23.58
N TYR A 246 21.54 -14.59 22.75
CA TYR A 246 20.22 -14.22 23.23
C TYR A 246 19.33 -15.47 23.31
N ILE A 247 18.45 -15.49 24.30
CA ILE A 247 17.41 -16.50 24.45
C ILE A 247 16.07 -15.82 24.72
N LEU A 248 14.99 -16.42 24.23
CA LEU A 248 13.63 -16.00 24.56
C LEU A 248 13.09 -16.98 25.60
N VAL A 249 12.70 -16.46 26.75
CA VAL A 249 12.23 -17.27 27.88
C VAL A 249 10.81 -16.84 28.21
N HIS A 250 9.93 -17.81 28.46
CA HIS A 250 8.61 -17.51 28.98
C HIS A 250 8.73 -16.85 30.37
N LYS A 251 7.86 -15.89 30.69
CA LYS A 251 7.90 -15.18 31.98
C LYS A 251 7.67 -16.10 33.19
N ASP A 252 7.12 -17.28 32.98
CA ASP A 252 6.93 -18.32 34.02
C ASP A 252 8.21 -19.16 34.27
N GLY A 253 9.28 -18.95 33.50
CA GLY A 253 10.59 -19.63 33.67
C GLY A 253 10.98 -20.55 32.51
N ALA A 254 12.19 -21.13 32.60
CA ALA A 254 12.75 -22.02 31.58
C ALA A 254 11.93 -23.29 31.34
N ASP A 255 11.30 -23.83 32.38
CA ASP A 255 10.47 -25.05 32.32
C ASP A 255 9.25 -24.88 31.40
N ALA A 256 8.83 -23.65 31.13
CA ALA A 256 7.74 -23.32 30.20
C ALA A 256 8.21 -23.17 28.73
N GLY A 257 9.51 -23.38 28.45
CA GLY A 257 10.10 -23.35 27.12
C GLY A 257 11.13 -22.23 26.92
N ILE A 258 12.18 -22.53 26.14
CA ILE A 258 13.25 -21.58 25.78
C ILE A 258 13.51 -21.65 24.29
N MET A 259 13.52 -20.49 23.63
CA MET A 259 14.06 -20.38 22.27
C MET A 259 15.51 -19.90 22.30
N TRP A 260 16.41 -20.72 21.78
CA TRP A 260 17.81 -20.39 21.64
C TRP A 260 18.11 -19.72 20.31
N GLU A 261 18.95 -18.69 20.36
CA GLU A 261 19.60 -18.14 19.18
C GLU A 261 20.57 -19.17 18.55
N ALA A 262 20.74 -19.10 17.23
CA ALA A 262 21.50 -20.09 16.43
C ALA A 262 22.98 -20.26 16.82
N GLU A 263 23.90 -19.51 16.20
CA GLU A 263 25.35 -19.57 16.46
C GLU A 263 25.75 -18.69 17.65
N ASN A 264 26.82 -19.07 18.37
CA ASN A 264 27.36 -18.22 19.46
C ASN A 264 27.85 -16.89 18.88
N ARG A 265 27.53 -15.78 19.56
CA ARG A 265 28.12 -14.47 19.30
C ARG A 265 29.42 -14.38 20.08
N GLU A 266 30.44 -13.78 19.48
CA GLU A 266 31.78 -13.74 20.06
C GLU A 266 32.39 -12.35 19.94
N PHE A 267 33.08 -11.89 20.98
CA PHE A 267 34.01 -10.78 20.86
C PHE A 267 35.19 -10.90 21.80
N VAL A 268 36.26 -10.20 21.45
CA VAL A 268 37.51 -10.14 22.22
C VAL A 268 37.59 -8.79 22.90
N LEU A 269 37.71 -8.81 24.23
CA LEU A 269 37.97 -7.62 25.02
C LEU A 269 39.41 -7.13 24.71
N ASP A 270 39.57 -5.97 24.10
CA ASP A 270 40.90 -5.34 24.00
C ASP A 270 41.21 -4.69 25.36
N THR A 271 42.08 -5.35 26.12
CA THR A 271 42.46 -4.95 27.48
C THR A 271 43.70 -4.05 27.51
N ALA A 272 44.14 -3.51 26.36
CA ALA A 272 45.33 -2.66 26.30
C ALA A 272 45.14 -1.29 26.98
N ASP A 273 43.89 -0.85 27.17
CA ASP A 273 43.54 0.41 27.82
C ASP A 273 42.64 0.21 29.04
N SER A 274 42.73 1.10 30.03
CA SER A 274 42.32 0.80 31.42
C SER A 274 40.92 1.27 31.82
N ARG A 275 40.01 1.61 30.90
CA ARG A 275 38.60 1.97 31.17
C ARG A 275 37.74 1.76 29.93
N VAL A 276 37.42 0.51 29.61
CA VAL A 276 36.83 0.19 28.30
C VAL A 276 35.30 0.04 28.37
N PHE A 277 34.62 0.83 27.55
CA PHE A 277 33.21 0.73 27.27
C PHE A 277 33.00 -0.14 26.03
N PHE A 278 32.18 -1.18 26.15
CA PHE A 278 31.82 -2.06 25.06
C PHE A 278 30.33 -1.92 24.78
N LEU A 279 30.00 -1.45 23.59
CA LEU A 279 28.67 -1.60 23.03
C LEU A 279 28.69 -2.78 22.07
N SER A 280 27.96 -3.84 22.42
CA SER A 280 27.61 -4.90 21.47
C SER A 280 26.20 -4.63 20.99
N ALA A 281 26.07 -3.81 19.95
CA ALA A 281 24.80 -3.54 19.29
C ALA A 281 24.60 -4.56 18.17
N SER A 282 23.78 -5.56 18.45
CA SER A 282 23.50 -6.69 17.55
C SER A 282 22.22 -6.49 16.76
N ASN A 283 22.22 -6.92 15.49
CA ASN A 283 21.19 -6.64 14.46
C ASN A 283 19.91 -7.48 14.59
N GLY A 284 19.44 -7.69 15.82
CA GLY A 284 18.25 -8.48 16.09
C GLY A 284 18.53 -9.95 16.37
N PHE A 285 17.50 -10.65 16.81
CA PHE A 285 17.58 -12.05 17.25
C PHE A 285 17.80 -13.01 16.08
N ARG A 286 18.82 -13.89 16.15
CA ARG A 286 19.04 -14.93 15.12
C ARG A 286 18.17 -16.16 15.41
N TYR A 287 16.93 -16.12 14.95
CA TYR A 287 15.96 -17.20 15.09
C TYR A 287 16.49 -18.54 14.54
N THR A 288 16.17 -19.64 15.24
CA THR A 288 16.42 -21.02 14.80
C THR A 288 15.17 -21.56 14.09
N GLY A 289 15.34 -22.24 12.95
CA GLY A 289 14.24 -22.86 12.19
C GLY A 289 13.26 -21.85 11.55
N ASP A 290 11.98 -22.25 11.43
CA ASP A 290 10.87 -21.44 10.87
C ASP A 290 10.11 -20.66 11.95
N ALA A 291 10.81 -20.16 12.98
CA ALA A 291 10.24 -19.44 14.13
C ALA A 291 9.74 -18.01 13.79
N ARG A 292 9.23 -17.81 12.59
CA ARG A 292 8.74 -16.53 12.06
C ARG A 292 7.26 -16.36 12.40
N TYR A 293 6.83 -15.11 12.60
CA TYR A 293 5.42 -14.81 12.90
C TYR A 293 4.50 -15.23 11.75
N ARG A 294 3.44 -15.97 12.04
CA ARG A 294 2.37 -16.29 11.08
C ARG A 294 1.02 -15.96 11.71
N GLY A 295 0.31 -15.00 11.13
CA GLY A 295 -1.00 -14.53 11.62
C GLY A 295 -2.17 -15.02 10.77
N ALA A 296 -3.37 -14.95 11.33
CA ALA A 296 -4.63 -15.17 10.63
C ALA A 296 -5.50 -13.91 10.71
N GLY A 297 -6.28 -13.64 9.66
CA GLY A 297 -7.16 -12.50 9.59
C GLY A 297 -8.50 -12.77 8.90
N VAL A 298 -9.37 -11.78 9.01
CA VAL A 298 -10.69 -11.74 8.38
C VAL A 298 -10.82 -10.47 7.54
N TYR A 299 -11.46 -10.60 6.38
CA TYR A 299 -11.76 -9.49 5.48
C TYR A 299 -13.26 -9.23 5.44
N VAL A 300 -13.65 -8.00 5.77
CA VAL A 300 -15.03 -7.54 5.73
C VAL A 300 -15.08 -6.05 5.35
N PRO A 301 -15.94 -5.63 4.40
CA PRO A 301 -16.23 -4.21 4.19
C PRO A 301 -16.84 -3.59 5.45
N LEU A 302 -16.36 -2.41 5.88
CA LEU A 302 -16.90 -1.76 7.08
C LEU A 302 -18.41 -1.52 6.95
N PHE A 303 -18.88 -1.03 5.80
CA PHE A 303 -20.29 -0.77 5.54
C PHE A 303 -21.19 -2.02 5.68
N SER A 304 -20.61 -3.21 5.57
CA SER A 304 -21.35 -4.47 5.61
C SER A 304 -21.56 -5.02 7.03
N LEU A 305 -20.83 -4.49 8.02
CA LEU A 305 -20.97 -4.91 9.42
C LEU A 305 -22.36 -4.58 9.97
N ARG A 306 -22.75 -5.31 11.02
CA ARG A 306 -23.99 -5.11 11.76
C ARG A 306 -23.74 -5.23 13.24
N SER A 307 -24.34 -4.34 14.02
CA SER A 307 -24.43 -4.43 15.48
C SER A 307 -25.82 -4.03 15.95
N ALA A 308 -26.06 -4.11 17.25
CA ALA A 308 -27.27 -3.56 17.85
C ALA A 308 -27.37 -2.02 17.71
N GLY A 309 -26.26 -1.33 17.46
CA GLY A 309 -26.19 0.12 17.29
C GLY A 309 -26.23 0.60 15.83
N SER A 310 -26.09 -0.30 14.85
CA SER A 310 -26.08 0.09 13.43
C SER A 310 -27.41 0.71 12.99
N VAL A 311 -27.33 1.66 12.04
CA VAL A 311 -28.48 2.34 11.44
C VAL A 311 -28.50 2.05 9.93
N GLY A 312 -28.68 0.79 9.56
CA GLY A 312 -28.74 0.32 8.17
C GLY A 312 -27.38 0.02 7.52
N VAL A 313 -26.29 0.40 8.16
CA VAL A 313 -24.92 0.28 7.65
C VAL A 313 -23.95 0.07 8.81
N GLY A 314 -22.83 -0.60 8.55
CA GLY A 314 -21.72 -0.65 9.49
C GLY A 314 -20.96 0.69 9.54
N ASP A 315 -20.72 1.21 10.74
CA ASP A 315 -20.00 2.46 11.00
C ASP A 315 -18.78 2.27 11.92
N PHE A 316 -18.05 3.33 12.27
CA PHE A 316 -16.81 3.18 13.06
C PHE A 316 -17.04 2.54 14.44
N ALA A 317 -18.22 2.69 15.05
CA ALA A 317 -18.52 2.06 16.34
C ALA A 317 -18.62 0.53 16.21
N ASP A 318 -18.94 0.01 15.03
CA ASP A 318 -19.09 -1.43 14.77
C ASP A 318 -17.77 -2.20 14.72
N ILE A 319 -16.64 -1.49 14.62
CA ILE A 319 -15.30 -2.09 14.69
C ILE A 319 -15.04 -2.72 16.06
N ALA A 320 -15.49 -2.08 17.16
CA ALA A 320 -15.25 -2.56 18.51
C ALA A 320 -15.87 -3.94 18.80
N PRO A 321 -17.20 -4.16 18.64
CA PRO A 321 -17.79 -5.48 18.86
C PRO A 321 -17.28 -6.52 17.85
N PHE A 322 -16.87 -6.12 16.64
CA PHE A 322 -16.25 -7.05 15.69
C PHE A 322 -14.80 -7.42 16.09
N ALA A 323 -14.06 -6.51 16.74
CA ALA A 323 -12.75 -6.79 17.32
C ALA A 323 -12.85 -7.83 18.46
N ASP A 324 -13.90 -7.79 19.29
CA ASP A 324 -14.16 -8.81 20.31
C ASP A 324 -14.32 -10.21 19.67
N PHE A 325 -15.08 -10.31 18.58
CA PHE A 325 -15.22 -11.55 17.81
C PHE A 325 -13.87 -12.01 17.22
N CYS A 326 -13.08 -11.08 16.71
CA CYS A 326 -11.76 -11.37 16.16
C CYS A 326 -10.81 -11.93 17.23
N GLU A 327 -10.73 -11.30 18.39
CA GLU A 327 -9.91 -11.76 19.51
C GLU A 327 -10.33 -13.16 19.98
N ALA A 328 -11.64 -13.37 20.19
CA ALA A 328 -12.19 -14.64 20.64
C ALA A 328 -11.85 -15.78 19.65
N SER A 329 -11.99 -15.51 18.35
CA SER A 329 -11.66 -16.44 17.27
C SER A 329 -10.16 -16.68 17.11
N GLY A 330 -9.31 -15.79 17.62
CA GLY A 330 -7.85 -15.85 17.48
C GLY A 330 -7.32 -15.13 16.24
N PHE A 331 -8.15 -14.34 15.56
CA PHE A 331 -7.69 -13.41 14.54
C PHE A 331 -6.84 -12.30 15.16
N ARG A 332 -5.86 -11.83 14.38
CA ARG A 332 -4.97 -10.71 14.74
C ARG A 332 -4.96 -9.61 13.68
N LEU A 333 -5.75 -9.78 12.63
CA LEU A 333 -5.84 -8.85 11.52
C LEU A 333 -7.30 -8.74 11.04
N MET A 334 -7.80 -7.52 10.99
CA MET A 334 -9.08 -7.14 10.38
C MET A 334 -8.78 -6.31 9.14
N GLN A 335 -9.11 -6.83 7.97
CA GLN A 335 -8.96 -6.10 6.71
C GLN A 335 -10.26 -5.39 6.34
N LEU A 336 -10.16 -4.11 5.99
CA LEU A 336 -11.26 -3.26 5.57
C LEU A 336 -11.04 -2.77 4.13
N LEU A 337 -12.12 -2.34 3.47
CA LEU A 337 -12.09 -1.58 2.22
C LEU A 337 -11.70 -0.12 2.49
N PRO A 338 -11.43 0.68 1.44
CA PRO A 338 -11.24 2.13 1.61
C PRO A 338 -12.42 2.78 2.35
N ILE A 339 -12.11 3.73 3.24
CA ILE A 339 -13.09 4.44 4.09
C ILE A 339 -13.23 5.92 3.70
N ASN A 340 -12.69 6.28 2.54
CA ASN A 340 -12.60 7.66 2.08
C ASN A 340 -13.91 8.16 1.46
N ASP A 341 -14.11 9.48 1.50
CA ASP A 341 -15.29 10.12 0.92
C ASP A 341 -15.36 9.90 -0.60
N THR A 342 -16.50 9.39 -1.05
CA THR A 342 -16.82 9.05 -2.45
C THR A 342 -18.07 9.79 -2.94
N MET A 343 -18.63 10.73 -2.18
CA MET A 343 -19.87 11.43 -2.50
C MET A 343 -19.75 12.38 -3.72
N ALA A 344 -19.95 11.84 -4.92
CA ALA A 344 -19.88 12.54 -6.19
C ALA A 344 -21.27 12.80 -6.81
N THR A 345 -22.15 11.79 -6.84
CA THR A 345 -23.44 11.82 -7.54
C THR A 345 -24.65 11.97 -6.62
N ASN A 346 -24.48 11.74 -5.32
CA ASN A 346 -25.54 11.62 -4.32
C ASN A 346 -26.55 10.49 -4.63
N ASP A 347 -26.08 9.41 -5.25
CA ASP A 347 -26.85 8.19 -5.48
C ASP A 347 -26.04 6.94 -5.14
N PHE A 348 -26.52 5.76 -5.54
CA PHE A 348 -25.87 4.50 -5.20
C PHE A 348 -24.48 4.31 -5.84
N HIS A 349 -24.11 5.08 -6.87
CA HIS A 349 -22.78 4.98 -7.50
C HIS A 349 -21.68 5.45 -6.55
N ASP A 350 -22.00 6.31 -5.59
CA ASP A 350 -21.09 6.75 -4.53
C ASP A 350 -20.76 5.61 -3.55
N SER A 351 -21.46 4.47 -3.60
CA SER A 351 -21.10 3.29 -2.80
C SER A 351 -19.77 2.66 -3.21
N TYR A 352 -19.20 3.01 -4.38
CA TYR A 352 -17.95 2.45 -4.89
C TYR A 352 -16.71 2.99 -4.15
N PRO A 353 -16.06 2.22 -3.26
CA PRO A 353 -15.05 2.75 -2.34
C PRO A 353 -13.74 3.21 -3.00
N TYR A 354 -13.46 2.78 -4.23
CA TYR A 354 -12.23 3.13 -4.95
C TYR A 354 -12.37 4.42 -5.78
N ARG A 355 -13.58 4.98 -5.90
CA ARG A 355 -13.84 6.26 -6.58
C ARG A 355 -13.91 7.40 -5.56
N ASN A 356 -12.82 7.62 -4.84
CA ASN A 356 -12.75 8.70 -3.86
C ASN A 356 -12.78 10.09 -4.51
N ILE A 357 -13.54 11.00 -3.91
CA ILE A 357 -13.48 12.44 -4.21
C ILE A 357 -12.43 13.16 -3.36
N SER A 358 -11.89 12.47 -2.34
CA SER A 358 -10.71 12.89 -1.58
C SER A 358 -9.95 11.66 -1.09
N VAL A 359 -8.63 11.63 -1.25
CA VAL A 359 -7.79 10.57 -0.66
C VAL A 359 -7.55 10.74 0.85
N PHE A 360 -7.98 11.86 1.43
CA PHE A 360 -7.74 12.21 2.83
C PHE A 360 -9.01 12.14 3.69
N ALA A 361 -10.11 12.70 3.18
CA ALA A 361 -11.37 12.80 3.92
C ALA A 361 -11.99 11.43 4.17
N LEU A 362 -12.58 11.25 5.35
CA LEU A 362 -13.36 10.08 5.73
C LEU A 362 -14.79 10.21 5.22
N HIS A 363 -15.40 9.08 4.83
CA HIS A 363 -16.75 9.07 4.29
C HIS A 363 -17.80 9.33 5.40
N PRO A 364 -18.76 10.26 5.20
CA PRO A 364 -19.84 10.51 6.18
C PRO A 364 -20.74 9.30 6.51
N LEU A 365 -20.75 8.26 5.66
CA LEU A 365 -21.48 7.01 5.89
C LEU A 365 -21.11 6.37 7.23
N TYR A 366 -19.85 6.52 7.65
CA TYR A 366 -19.28 5.88 8.83
C TYR A 366 -19.43 6.70 10.12
N ALA A 367 -20.16 7.82 10.10
CA ALA A 367 -20.48 8.57 11.31
C ALA A 367 -21.46 7.78 12.19
N HIS A 368 -21.08 7.53 13.44
CA HIS A 368 -21.96 6.98 14.46
C HIS A 368 -22.72 8.12 15.15
N LEU A 369 -24.05 8.17 15.00
CA LEU A 369 -24.84 9.34 15.43
C LEU A 369 -25.10 9.34 16.94
N GLN A 370 -25.28 8.17 17.54
CA GLN A 370 -25.83 7.99 18.88
C GLN A 370 -24.90 8.46 20.01
N THR A 371 -23.60 8.64 19.71
CA THR A 371 -22.61 9.16 20.66
C THR A 371 -22.45 10.67 20.60
N LEU A 372 -23.10 11.35 19.64
CA LEU A 372 -23.01 12.80 19.48
C LEU A 372 -23.96 13.54 20.44
N PRO A 373 -23.73 14.84 20.71
CA PRO A 373 -24.68 15.68 21.43
C PRO A 373 -25.98 15.84 20.63
N LEU A 374 -26.99 15.04 20.95
CA LEU A 374 -28.24 14.99 20.20
C LEU A 374 -29.21 16.09 20.63
N PRO A 375 -29.86 16.82 19.69
CA PRO A 375 -30.99 17.68 20.03
C PRO A 375 -32.20 16.86 20.48
N GLU A 376 -33.15 17.52 21.15
CA GLU A 376 -34.39 16.87 21.62
C GLU A 376 -35.15 16.21 20.46
N GLY A 377 -35.52 14.93 20.66
CA GLY A 377 -36.26 14.14 19.65
C GLY A 377 -35.39 13.42 18.61
N GLU A 378 -34.11 13.76 18.46
CA GLU A 378 -33.24 13.15 17.43
C GLU A 378 -33.07 11.65 17.62
N MET A 379 -32.92 11.18 18.88
CA MET A 379 -32.81 9.75 19.18
C MET A 379 -34.03 8.96 18.67
N ALA A 380 -35.24 9.52 18.77
CA ALA A 380 -36.45 8.86 18.26
C ALA A 380 -36.44 8.74 16.73
N LEU A 381 -35.86 9.72 16.03
CA LEU A 381 -35.65 9.66 14.58
C LEU A 381 -34.62 8.58 14.22
N ILE A 382 -33.52 8.50 14.97
CA ILE A 382 -32.48 7.47 14.80
C ILE A 382 -33.10 6.08 15.00
N GLU A 383 -33.86 5.85 16.06
CA GLU A 383 -34.52 4.56 16.30
C GLU A 383 -35.54 4.20 15.20
N ALA A 384 -36.26 5.19 14.66
CA ALA A 384 -37.19 4.97 13.56
C ALA A 384 -36.47 4.60 12.26
N ALA A 385 -35.38 5.30 11.94
CA ALA A 385 -34.52 4.98 10.80
C ALA A 385 -33.87 3.60 10.97
N GLN A 386 -33.37 3.28 12.17
CA GLN A 386 -32.80 1.98 12.50
C GLN A 386 -33.82 0.86 12.24
N ARG A 387 -35.04 0.94 12.76
CA ARG A 387 -36.09 -0.07 12.52
C ARG A 387 -36.37 -0.29 11.04
N ARG A 388 -36.37 0.79 10.24
CA ARG A 388 -36.63 0.73 8.80
C ARG A 388 -35.46 0.12 8.02
N LEU A 389 -34.24 0.59 8.27
CA LEU A 389 -33.04 0.26 7.49
C LEU A 389 -32.41 -1.07 7.93
N GLU A 390 -32.52 -1.47 9.20
CA GLU A 390 -32.07 -2.78 9.67
C GLU A 390 -32.90 -3.95 9.13
N ALA A 391 -34.10 -3.68 8.61
CA ALA A 391 -34.96 -4.67 7.98
C ALA A 391 -34.51 -5.05 6.55
N CYS A 392 -33.59 -4.28 5.94
CA CYS A 392 -33.10 -4.55 4.60
C CYS A 392 -32.03 -5.66 4.58
N ASP A 393 -32.14 -6.58 3.62
CA ASP A 393 -31.18 -7.68 3.38
C ASP A 393 -29.83 -7.22 2.79
N ALA A 394 -29.80 -6.00 2.27
CA ALA A 394 -28.66 -5.30 1.68
C ALA A 394 -28.64 -3.86 2.19
N VAL A 395 -27.50 -3.17 2.08
CA VAL A 395 -27.36 -1.78 2.50
C VAL A 395 -28.19 -0.88 1.59
N ASP A 396 -29.17 -0.16 2.15
CA ASP A 396 -29.88 0.95 1.49
C ASP A 396 -29.01 2.21 1.55
N TYR A 397 -27.98 2.26 0.71
CA TYR A 397 -26.95 3.30 0.76
C TYR A 397 -27.53 4.72 0.70
N THR A 398 -28.41 5.00 -0.28
CA THR A 398 -29.03 6.32 -0.44
C THR A 398 -29.92 6.65 0.76
N GLY A 399 -30.77 5.72 1.20
CA GLY A 399 -31.65 5.95 2.35
C GLY A 399 -30.91 6.14 3.67
N VAL A 400 -29.71 5.55 3.84
CA VAL A 400 -28.82 5.77 4.98
C VAL A 400 -28.14 7.14 4.87
N MET A 401 -27.58 7.48 3.70
CA MET A 401 -26.87 8.73 3.49
C MET A 401 -27.77 9.95 3.65
N ASP A 402 -28.97 9.92 3.07
CA ASP A 402 -29.96 10.99 3.22
C ASP A 402 -30.28 11.23 4.70
N PHE A 403 -30.57 10.15 5.45
CA PHE A 403 -30.88 10.23 6.86
C PHE A 403 -29.70 10.74 7.71
N LYS A 404 -28.49 10.19 7.50
CA LYS A 404 -27.31 10.57 8.27
C LYS A 404 -26.92 12.01 8.00
N MET A 405 -26.90 12.46 6.75
CA MET A 405 -26.54 13.85 6.41
C MET A 405 -27.51 14.87 6.98
N GLU A 406 -28.82 14.57 6.94
CA GLU A 406 -29.84 15.44 7.54
C GLU A 406 -29.67 15.54 9.07
N SER A 407 -29.45 14.39 9.72
CA SER A 407 -29.23 14.30 11.17
C SER A 407 -27.95 15.01 11.60
N LEU A 408 -26.85 14.81 10.87
CA LEU A 408 -25.56 15.45 11.13
C LEU A 408 -25.65 16.98 11.05
N ARG A 409 -26.41 17.53 10.09
CA ARG A 409 -26.62 18.99 10.01
C ARG A 409 -27.40 19.52 11.22
N ARG A 410 -28.43 18.80 11.70
CA ARG A 410 -29.16 19.16 12.93
C ARG A 410 -28.28 19.08 14.17
N ILE A 411 -27.52 18.00 14.31
CA ILE A 411 -26.59 17.78 15.42
C ILE A 411 -25.51 18.88 15.45
N HIS A 412 -24.91 19.20 14.31
CA HIS A 412 -23.93 20.29 14.22
C HIS A 412 -24.50 21.63 14.68
N ALA A 413 -25.71 21.99 14.24
CA ALA A 413 -26.38 23.20 14.67
C ALA A 413 -26.64 23.22 16.20
N HIS A 414 -26.99 22.07 16.78
CA HIS A 414 -27.14 21.91 18.22
C HIS A 414 -25.80 22.05 18.97
N CYS A 415 -24.72 21.44 18.47
CA CYS A 415 -23.37 21.59 19.03
C CYS A 415 -22.91 23.06 19.04
N LEU A 416 -23.19 23.82 17.97
CA LEU A 416 -22.88 25.25 17.91
C LEU A 416 -23.67 26.04 18.98
N ALA A 417 -24.94 25.72 19.19
CA ALA A 417 -25.76 26.35 20.23
C ALA A 417 -25.22 26.04 21.64
N LEU A 418 -24.90 24.78 21.93
CA LEU A 418 -24.31 24.37 23.20
C LEU A 418 -22.94 25.04 23.45
N ALA A 419 -22.10 25.14 22.42
CA ALA A 419 -20.82 25.82 22.51
C ALA A 419 -20.98 27.32 22.81
N ALA A 420 -21.99 27.98 22.21
CA ALA A 420 -22.32 29.38 22.53
C ALA A 420 -22.80 29.57 23.98
N GLU A 421 -23.35 28.53 24.60
CA GLU A 421 -23.72 28.47 26.03
C GLU A 421 -22.56 28.06 26.95
N GLY A 422 -21.36 27.79 26.40
CA GLY A 422 -20.14 27.49 27.15
C GLY A 422 -19.84 26.00 27.32
N ALA A 423 -20.55 25.09 26.64
CA ALA A 423 -20.23 23.67 26.64
C ALA A 423 -18.98 23.37 25.80
N SER A 424 -18.15 22.43 26.24
CA SER A 424 -16.91 22.02 25.54
C SER A 424 -17.13 20.99 24.41
N VAL A 425 -18.31 21.02 23.76
CA VAL A 425 -18.69 20.01 22.74
C VAL A 425 -17.93 20.11 21.41
N LEU A 426 -17.13 21.16 21.23
CA LEU A 426 -16.25 21.38 20.06
C LEU A 426 -14.76 21.41 20.47
N GLU A 427 -14.43 21.00 21.70
CA GLU A 427 -13.05 20.98 22.19
C GLU A 427 -12.19 20.00 21.37
N GLY A 428 -11.07 20.49 20.83
CA GLY A 428 -10.16 19.71 19.99
C GLY A 428 -10.38 19.86 18.48
N MET A 429 -11.50 20.45 18.03
CA MET A 429 -11.77 20.69 16.61
C MET A 429 -10.70 21.59 15.95
N ASP A 430 -10.27 22.65 16.64
CA ASP A 430 -9.22 23.55 16.11
C ASP A 430 -7.85 22.86 16.02
N ALA A 431 -7.52 21.98 16.98
CA ALA A 431 -6.30 21.19 16.96
C ALA A 431 -6.31 20.20 15.78
N TYR A 432 -7.44 19.54 15.54
CA TYR A 432 -7.64 18.69 14.37
C TYR A 432 -7.48 19.48 13.07
N ALA A 433 -8.11 20.66 12.97
CA ALA A 433 -8.00 21.52 11.79
C ALA A 433 -6.55 21.94 11.53
N GLN A 434 -5.78 22.22 12.58
CA GLN A 434 -4.35 22.54 12.47
C GLN A 434 -3.52 21.33 12.02
N GLU A 435 -3.78 20.14 12.57
CA GLU A 435 -3.12 18.89 12.15
C GLU A 435 -3.40 18.56 10.68
N CYS A 436 -4.61 18.87 10.20
CA CYS A 436 -5.10 18.55 8.85
C CYS A 436 -5.03 19.73 7.87
N ALA A 437 -4.36 20.82 8.23
CA ALA A 437 -4.33 22.07 7.45
C ALA A 437 -3.80 21.91 6.01
N TYR A 438 -3.05 20.84 5.73
CA TYR A 438 -2.51 20.57 4.40
C TYR A 438 -3.52 20.03 3.38
N TRP A 439 -4.73 19.62 3.80
CA TRP A 439 -5.77 19.10 2.91
C TRP A 439 -7.18 19.56 3.26
N LEU A 440 -7.47 19.80 4.55
CA LEU A 440 -8.82 20.08 5.04
C LEU A 440 -9.44 21.35 4.46
N PRO A 441 -8.70 22.49 4.33
CA PRO A 441 -9.26 23.70 3.71
C PRO A 441 -9.72 23.46 2.28
N SER A 442 -8.91 22.78 1.46
CA SER A 442 -9.24 22.44 0.08
C SER A 442 -10.46 21.53 0.00
N TYR A 443 -10.57 20.52 0.87
CA TYR A 443 -11.73 19.63 0.90
C TYR A 443 -13.01 20.37 1.26
N CYS A 444 -12.99 21.21 2.30
CA CYS A 444 -14.16 21.95 2.73
C CYS A 444 -14.61 22.96 1.66
N ALA A 445 -13.67 23.69 1.05
CA ALA A 445 -13.97 24.61 -0.06
C ALA A 445 -14.57 23.88 -1.26
N PHE A 446 -13.99 22.73 -1.64
CA PHE A 446 -14.49 21.89 -2.73
C PHE A 446 -15.92 21.40 -2.45
N LYS A 447 -16.20 20.92 -1.23
CA LYS A 447 -17.56 20.48 -0.84
C LYS A 447 -18.56 21.64 -0.86
N CYS A 448 -18.19 22.83 -0.38
CA CYS A 448 -19.06 24.00 -0.46
C CYS A 448 -19.42 24.37 -1.92
N LEU A 449 -18.45 24.30 -2.83
CA LEU A 449 -18.69 24.54 -4.26
C LEU A 449 -19.53 23.43 -4.89
N ALA A 450 -19.25 22.17 -4.55
CA ALA A 450 -20.02 21.04 -5.05
C ALA A 450 -21.49 21.12 -4.60
N ASP A 451 -21.75 21.43 -3.34
CA ASP A 451 -23.10 21.64 -2.80
C ASP A 451 -23.80 22.83 -3.50
N LYS A 452 -23.07 23.93 -3.74
CA LYS A 452 -23.59 25.12 -4.44
C LYS A 452 -23.97 24.86 -5.89
N HIS A 453 -23.20 24.02 -6.59
CA HIS A 453 -23.36 23.74 -8.02
C HIS A 453 -24.08 22.41 -8.32
N GLY A 454 -24.36 21.61 -7.29
CA GLY A 454 -25.08 20.33 -7.38
C GLY A 454 -24.29 19.19 -8.01
N ASN A 455 -22.96 19.33 -8.19
CA ASN A 455 -22.08 18.30 -8.75
C ASN A 455 -20.62 18.55 -8.37
N VAL A 456 -19.78 17.51 -8.45
CA VAL A 456 -18.33 17.57 -8.20
C VAL A 456 -17.48 17.83 -9.46
N ASP A 457 -18.11 17.91 -10.64
CA ASP A 457 -17.47 18.08 -11.93
C ASP A 457 -17.00 19.52 -12.10
N PHE A 458 -15.87 19.87 -11.47
CA PHE A 458 -15.41 21.24 -11.33
C PHE A 458 -15.16 21.96 -12.67
N TRP A 459 -14.97 21.25 -13.78
CA TRP A 459 -14.89 21.83 -15.13
C TRP A 459 -16.23 22.37 -15.65
N THR A 460 -17.35 22.05 -15.00
CA THR A 460 -18.69 22.59 -15.29
C THR A 460 -19.03 23.83 -14.45
N TRP A 461 -18.24 24.11 -13.40
CA TRP A 461 -18.43 25.27 -12.55
C TRP A 461 -18.04 26.57 -13.28
N PRO A 462 -18.44 27.75 -12.78
CA PRO A 462 -17.96 29.03 -13.30
C PRO A 462 -16.43 29.07 -13.36
N GLU A 463 -15.86 29.75 -14.37
CA GLU A 463 -14.42 29.78 -14.68
C GLU A 463 -13.56 30.13 -13.44
N GLU A 464 -14.03 31.08 -12.63
CA GLU A 464 -13.39 31.52 -11.39
C GLU A 464 -13.28 30.43 -10.31
N CYS A 465 -14.10 29.37 -10.40
CA CYS A 465 -14.12 28.26 -9.46
C CYS A 465 -13.32 27.04 -9.95
N GLN A 466 -13.00 26.96 -11.25
CA GLN A 466 -12.37 25.76 -11.82
C GLN A 466 -10.91 25.60 -11.43
N ASN A 467 -10.19 26.73 -11.33
CA ASN A 467 -8.77 26.79 -10.99
C ASN A 467 -8.59 27.70 -9.75
N PRO A 468 -8.73 27.15 -8.53
CA PRO A 468 -8.74 27.96 -7.32
C PRO A 468 -7.34 28.49 -6.98
N SER A 469 -7.26 29.73 -6.54
CA SER A 469 -6.07 30.22 -5.83
C SER A 469 -6.12 29.81 -4.36
N GLU A 470 -4.96 29.74 -3.69
CA GLU A 470 -4.91 29.49 -2.23
C GLU A 470 -5.78 30.49 -1.45
N ALA A 471 -5.75 31.77 -1.83
CA ALA A 471 -6.57 32.80 -1.19
C ALA A 471 -8.09 32.55 -1.37
N TYR A 472 -8.50 32.03 -2.53
CA TYR A 472 -9.90 31.70 -2.78
C TYR A 472 -10.36 30.49 -1.96
N ILE A 473 -9.47 29.50 -1.78
CA ILE A 473 -9.72 28.36 -0.89
C ILE A 473 -9.91 28.85 0.55
N GLU A 474 -9.04 29.72 1.05
CA GLU A 474 -9.14 30.28 2.41
C GLU A 474 -10.41 31.12 2.61
N GLU A 475 -10.83 31.90 1.62
CA GLU A 475 -12.09 32.64 1.65
C GLU A 475 -13.29 31.70 1.83
N LEU A 476 -13.35 30.64 1.01
CA LEU A 476 -14.41 29.63 1.10
C LEU A 476 -14.34 28.84 2.41
N TYR A 477 -13.14 28.54 2.90
CA TYR A 477 -12.91 27.82 4.14
C TYR A 477 -13.41 28.59 5.38
N ALA A 478 -13.38 29.92 5.34
CA ALA A 478 -13.89 30.77 6.40
C ALA A 478 -15.44 30.80 6.50
N THR A 479 -16.17 30.22 5.53
CA THR A 479 -17.64 30.26 5.49
C THR A 479 -18.29 29.34 6.54
N PRO A 480 -19.53 29.65 6.99
CA PRO A 480 -20.28 28.76 7.89
C PRO A 480 -20.51 27.35 7.33
N ASP A 481 -20.70 27.22 6.02
CA ASP A 481 -20.90 25.92 5.38
C ASP A 481 -19.63 25.06 5.44
N ALA A 482 -18.46 25.67 5.26
CA ALA A 482 -17.18 24.97 5.41
C ALA A 482 -16.98 24.46 6.85
N LYS A 483 -17.46 25.19 7.87
CA LYS A 483 -17.37 24.77 9.28
C LYS A 483 -18.13 23.47 9.56
N PHE A 484 -19.23 23.21 8.86
CA PHE A 484 -19.92 21.91 8.96
C PHE A 484 -19.02 20.76 8.49
N HIS A 485 -18.30 20.92 7.38
CA HIS A 485 -17.39 19.90 6.87
C HIS A 485 -16.16 19.72 7.77
N VAL A 486 -15.63 20.79 8.37
CA VAL A 486 -14.58 20.71 9.40
C VAL A 486 -15.06 19.88 10.59
N TRP A 487 -16.22 20.22 11.14
CA TRP A 487 -16.81 19.50 12.27
C TRP A 487 -17.05 18.03 11.94
N LEU A 488 -17.60 17.73 10.77
CA LEU A 488 -17.89 16.38 10.33
C LEU A 488 -16.62 15.52 10.23
N GLN A 489 -15.56 16.05 9.61
CA GLN A 489 -14.29 15.33 9.47
C GLN A 489 -13.60 15.15 10.83
N TRP A 490 -13.71 16.11 11.74
CA TRP A 490 -13.23 15.98 13.12
C TRP A 490 -13.97 14.88 13.90
N VAL A 491 -15.30 14.81 13.77
CA VAL A 491 -16.12 13.75 14.38
C VAL A 491 -15.70 12.37 13.85
N LEU A 492 -15.54 12.24 12.53
CA LEU A 492 -15.13 10.99 11.89
C LEU A 492 -13.71 10.57 12.30
N ASP A 493 -12.74 11.50 12.37
CA ASP A 493 -11.38 11.23 12.86
C ASP A 493 -11.41 10.72 14.30
N THR A 494 -12.17 11.38 15.15
CA THR A 494 -12.30 11.01 16.57
C THR A 494 -12.86 9.59 16.71
N GLN A 495 -13.98 9.30 16.05
CA GLN A 495 -14.61 7.97 16.11
C GLN A 495 -13.73 6.87 15.53
N MET A 496 -13.07 7.11 14.38
CA MET A 496 -12.19 6.10 13.78
C MET A 496 -10.94 5.85 14.65
N ARG A 497 -10.38 6.87 15.28
CA ARG A 497 -9.22 6.72 16.19
C ARG A 497 -9.61 5.97 17.46
N GLU A 498 -10.79 6.25 18.02
CA GLU A 498 -11.33 5.48 19.15
C GLU A 498 -11.51 4.00 18.79
N ALA A 499 -12.10 3.72 17.63
CA ALA A 499 -12.27 2.37 17.11
C ALA A 499 -10.93 1.64 16.88
N ARG A 500 -9.94 2.34 16.32
CA ARG A 500 -8.56 1.85 16.16
C ARG A 500 -7.94 1.49 17.50
N SER A 501 -8.00 2.38 18.49
CA SER A 501 -7.44 2.14 19.82
C SER A 501 -8.15 1.02 20.58
N TYR A 502 -9.46 0.84 20.38
CA TYR A 502 -10.17 -0.32 20.91
C TYR A 502 -9.61 -1.62 20.30
N ALA A 503 -9.52 -1.71 18.97
CA ALA A 503 -8.97 -2.88 18.30
C ALA A 503 -7.50 -3.18 18.71
N GLU A 504 -6.67 -2.13 18.89
CA GLU A 504 -5.31 -2.24 19.45
C GLU A 504 -5.30 -2.91 20.82
N SER A 505 -6.21 -2.51 21.72
CA SER A 505 -6.29 -3.06 23.08
C SER A 505 -6.64 -4.57 23.11
N HIS A 506 -7.30 -5.06 22.06
CA HIS A 506 -7.62 -6.48 21.85
C HIS A 506 -6.59 -7.21 20.96
N SER A 507 -5.44 -6.58 20.67
CA SER A 507 -4.39 -7.13 19.80
C SER A 507 -4.89 -7.49 18.40
N VAL A 508 -5.88 -6.74 17.89
CA VAL A 508 -6.45 -6.90 16.53
C VAL A 508 -6.01 -5.72 15.68
N ALA A 509 -5.11 -5.97 14.73
CA ALA A 509 -4.61 -4.94 13.84
C ALA A 509 -5.63 -4.65 12.73
N LEU A 510 -5.94 -3.37 12.52
CA LEU A 510 -6.66 -2.88 11.35
C LEU A 510 -5.73 -2.74 10.13
N LYS A 511 -6.13 -3.39 9.02
CA LYS A 511 -5.51 -3.31 7.70
C LYS A 511 -6.38 -2.50 6.75
N GLY A 512 -5.92 -1.31 6.40
CA GLY A 512 -6.60 -0.44 5.44
C GLY A 512 -6.30 -0.81 3.99
N ASP A 513 -6.87 -0.05 3.06
CA ASP A 513 -6.68 -0.19 1.62
C ASP A 513 -6.54 1.19 0.98
N ILE A 514 -5.50 1.35 0.15
CA ILE A 514 -5.16 2.60 -0.54
C ILE A 514 -5.34 2.36 -2.04
N PRO A 515 -6.41 2.91 -2.66
CA PRO A 515 -6.58 2.90 -4.10
C PRO A 515 -5.39 3.57 -4.80
N ILE A 516 -4.86 2.99 -5.89
CA ILE A 516 -3.83 3.69 -6.66
C ILE A 516 -4.40 4.92 -7.38
N GLY A 517 -5.67 4.86 -7.77
CA GLY A 517 -6.36 5.93 -8.49
C GLY A 517 -6.93 7.01 -7.59
N VAL A 518 -7.24 8.14 -8.22
CA VAL A 518 -7.98 9.27 -7.65
C VAL A 518 -9.09 9.61 -8.64
N SER A 519 -10.31 9.92 -8.19
CA SER A 519 -11.35 10.35 -9.13
C SER A 519 -10.92 11.61 -9.89
N ARG A 520 -11.28 11.74 -11.16
CA ARG A 520 -11.02 12.97 -11.92
C ARG A 520 -11.80 14.15 -11.33
N ALA A 521 -13.04 13.91 -10.92
CA ALA A 521 -13.85 14.87 -10.17
C ALA A 521 -13.57 14.73 -8.67
N SER A 522 -12.40 15.21 -8.23
CA SER A 522 -11.95 15.14 -6.83
C SER A 522 -11.34 16.46 -6.39
N VAL A 523 -11.31 16.68 -5.08
CA VAL A 523 -10.55 17.79 -4.48
C VAL A 523 -9.07 17.70 -4.86
N ASP A 524 -8.53 16.49 -4.97
CA ASP A 524 -7.12 16.28 -5.29
C ASP A 524 -6.77 16.78 -6.69
N CYS A 525 -7.63 16.51 -7.69
CA CYS A 525 -7.46 17.01 -9.04
C CYS A 525 -7.81 18.51 -9.19
N TRP A 526 -8.70 19.03 -8.34
CA TRP A 526 -9.10 20.43 -8.34
C TRP A 526 -8.07 21.34 -7.67
N ALA A 527 -7.63 21.02 -6.45
CA ALA A 527 -6.69 21.82 -5.68
C ALA A 527 -5.22 21.56 -6.04
N PHE A 528 -4.89 20.35 -6.50
CA PHE A 528 -3.52 19.93 -6.82
C PHE A 528 -3.38 19.43 -8.27
N GLY A 529 -4.20 19.94 -9.19
CA GLY A 529 -4.28 19.47 -10.59
C GLY A 529 -2.93 19.41 -11.33
N GLY A 530 -1.96 20.25 -10.96
CA GLY A 530 -0.59 20.21 -11.52
C GLY A 530 0.19 18.92 -11.25
N LEU A 531 -0.25 18.10 -10.28
CA LEU A 531 0.33 16.80 -9.95
C LEU A 531 -0.23 15.64 -10.80
N PHE A 532 -1.28 15.91 -11.57
CA PHE A 532 -2.02 14.91 -12.35
C PHE A 532 -2.02 15.29 -13.82
N ASP A 533 -2.15 14.29 -14.68
CA ASP A 533 -2.40 14.48 -16.10
C ASP A 533 -3.85 14.08 -16.42
N LEU A 534 -4.70 15.11 -16.49
CA LEU A 534 -6.14 14.96 -16.70
C LEU A 534 -6.50 14.63 -18.16
N SER A 535 -5.54 14.76 -19.08
CA SER A 535 -5.71 14.48 -20.52
C SER A 535 -5.64 12.99 -20.84
N LYS A 536 -5.56 12.13 -19.82
CA LYS A 536 -5.34 10.70 -19.93
C LYS A 536 -6.14 9.95 -18.89
N SER A 537 -6.23 8.63 -19.06
CA SER A 537 -6.89 7.76 -18.10
C SER A 537 -6.09 6.50 -17.81
N VAL A 538 -6.19 5.99 -16.59
CA VAL A 538 -5.59 4.74 -16.15
C VAL A 538 -6.52 3.59 -16.49
N GLY A 539 -5.95 2.41 -16.76
CA GLY A 539 -6.72 1.19 -16.92
C GLY A 539 -5.86 -0.07 -16.81
N ALA A 540 -6.23 -1.09 -17.57
CA ALA A 540 -5.50 -2.34 -17.71
C ALA A 540 -5.50 -2.82 -19.18
N PRO A 541 -4.44 -3.50 -19.64
CA PRO A 541 -4.45 -4.15 -20.95
C PRO A 541 -5.47 -5.30 -21.00
N PRO A 542 -5.82 -5.80 -22.19
CA PRO A 542 -6.54 -7.06 -22.35
C PRO A 542 -5.92 -8.22 -21.55
N ASP A 543 -6.76 -9.01 -20.88
CA ASP A 543 -6.37 -10.21 -20.15
C ASP A 543 -7.46 -11.29 -20.20
N ALA A 544 -7.24 -12.41 -19.50
CA ALA A 544 -8.16 -13.55 -19.49
C ALA A 544 -9.53 -13.25 -18.83
N PHE A 545 -9.68 -12.13 -18.13
CA PHE A 545 -10.91 -11.69 -17.47
C PHE A 545 -11.61 -10.57 -18.24
N SER A 546 -10.87 -9.75 -19.00
CA SER A 546 -11.40 -8.71 -19.89
C SER A 546 -10.69 -8.69 -21.25
N GLU A 547 -11.38 -9.17 -22.28
CA GLU A 547 -10.86 -9.23 -23.67
C GLU A 547 -10.56 -7.86 -24.26
N SER A 548 -11.29 -6.82 -23.83
CA SER A 548 -11.07 -5.43 -24.25
C SER A 548 -10.15 -4.65 -23.32
N GLY A 549 -9.59 -5.29 -22.28
CA GLY A 549 -8.93 -4.58 -21.19
C GLY A 549 -9.90 -3.70 -20.42
N GLN A 550 -9.40 -2.72 -19.68
CA GLN A 550 -10.23 -1.87 -18.82
C GLN A 550 -9.79 -0.41 -18.91
N ASN A 551 -10.74 0.51 -18.78
CA ASN A 551 -10.48 1.93 -18.60
C ASN A 551 -11.17 2.40 -17.31
N TRP A 552 -10.39 2.58 -16.25
CA TRP A 552 -10.93 2.96 -14.93
C TRP A 552 -11.25 4.45 -14.85
N GLY A 553 -10.87 5.23 -15.84
CA GLY A 553 -11.19 6.66 -15.92
C GLY A 553 -10.38 7.56 -14.99
N PHE A 554 -9.54 7.03 -14.08
CA PHE A 554 -8.68 7.86 -13.21
C PHE A 554 -7.57 8.56 -13.99
N PRO A 555 -7.13 9.78 -13.63
CA PRO A 555 -5.99 10.43 -14.28
C PRO A 555 -4.67 9.75 -13.90
N THR A 556 -3.61 10.01 -14.68
CA THR A 556 -2.26 9.52 -14.38
C THR A 556 -1.47 10.52 -13.53
N TYR A 557 -0.53 10.04 -12.72
CA TYR A 557 0.35 10.89 -11.93
C TYR A 557 1.47 11.52 -12.77
N ARG A 558 1.78 12.80 -12.50
CA ARG A 558 3.00 13.46 -12.98
C ARG A 558 4.14 13.22 -12.00
N TRP A 559 4.68 12.01 -12.02
CA TRP A 559 5.77 11.59 -11.12
C TRP A 559 7.01 12.49 -11.24
N ASP A 560 7.26 13.05 -12.42
CA ASP A 560 8.31 14.05 -12.69
C ASP A 560 8.11 15.30 -11.82
N VAL A 561 6.88 15.82 -11.75
CA VAL A 561 6.53 17.00 -10.94
C VAL A 561 6.57 16.66 -9.46
N MET A 562 5.94 15.55 -9.06
CA MET A 562 5.94 15.11 -7.66
C MET A 562 7.35 14.88 -7.12
N SER A 563 8.30 14.43 -7.94
CA SER A 563 9.67 14.23 -7.48
C SER A 563 10.39 15.53 -7.07
N LYS A 564 9.99 16.69 -7.61
CA LYS A 564 10.64 17.99 -7.38
C LYS A 564 10.47 18.50 -5.95
N ASP A 565 9.38 18.14 -5.27
CA ASP A 565 9.14 18.47 -3.87
C ASP A 565 9.40 17.27 -2.92
N GLY A 566 10.05 16.22 -3.44
CA GLY A 566 10.31 15.00 -2.69
C GLY A 566 9.05 14.20 -2.39
N PHE A 567 8.06 14.21 -3.30
CA PHE A 567 6.81 13.47 -3.24
C PHE A 567 5.92 13.87 -2.05
N LYS A 568 5.79 15.17 -1.78
CA LYS A 568 5.08 15.72 -0.62
C LYS A 568 3.66 15.18 -0.49
N TRP A 569 2.89 15.20 -1.58
CA TRP A 569 1.49 14.72 -1.59
C TRP A 569 1.37 13.24 -1.20
N TRP A 570 2.23 12.36 -1.75
CA TRP A 570 2.22 10.93 -1.39
C TRP A 570 2.64 10.68 0.06
N LYS A 571 3.66 11.41 0.55
CA LYS A 571 4.07 11.33 1.96
C LYS A 571 2.93 11.73 2.90
N GLN A 572 2.22 12.81 2.58
CA GLN A 572 1.04 13.25 3.32
C GLN A 572 -0.08 12.21 3.27
N ARG A 573 -0.37 11.64 2.10
CA ARG A 573 -1.38 10.58 1.94
C ARG A 573 -1.08 9.38 2.83
N PHE A 574 0.16 8.90 2.82
CA PHE A 574 0.56 7.79 3.69
C PHE A 574 0.51 8.15 5.17
N SER A 575 1.00 9.34 5.54
CA SER A 575 0.97 9.83 6.92
C SER A 575 -0.46 9.88 7.46
N ASN A 576 -1.41 10.38 6.66
CA ASN A 576 -2.83 10.44 7.03
C ASN A 576 -3.39 9.05 7.33
N MET A 577 -3.08 8.05 6.50
CA MET A 577 -3.57 6.67 6.68
C MET A 577 -3.03 6.01 7.96
N THR A 578 -1.87 6.43 8.46
CA THR A 578 -1.31 5.88 9.71
C THR A 578 -2.12 6.23 10.96
N ARG A 579 -2.94 7.28 10.89
CA ARG A 579 -3.87 7.67 11.97
C ARG A 579 -4.93 6.59 12.23
N TYR A 580 -5.28 5.82 11.21
CA TYR A 580 -6.44 4.93 11.20
C TYR A 580 -6.09 3.45 11.11
N PHE A 581 -4.91 3.09 10.60
CA PHE A 581 -4.53 1.69 10.35
C PHE A 581 -3.17 1.34 10.94
N HIS A 582 -2.84 0.05 11.01
CA HIS A 582 -1.52 -0.46 11.45
C HIS A 582 -0.70 -1.02 10.29
N CYS A 583 -1.40 -1.37 9.21
CA CYS A 583 -0.86 -1.79 7.92
C CYS A 583 -1.88 -1.43 6.84
N PHE A 584 -1.45 -1.42 5.58
CA PHE A 584 -2.37 -1.16 4.49
C PHE A 584 -2.02 -1.96 3.24
N ARG A 585 -3.06 -2.25 2.45
CA ARG A 585 -2.92 -2.65 1.06
C ARG A 585 -2.67 -1.40 0.21
N VAL A 586 -1.74 -1.49 -0.73
CA VAL A 586 -1.67 -0.57 -1.86
C VAL A 586 -2.23 -1.33 -3.05
N ASP A 587 -3.41 -0.90 -3.48
CA ASP A 587 -4.07 -1.41 -4.67
C ASP A 587 -3.19 -1.19 -5.90
N HIS A 588 -3.17 -2.16 -6.81
CA HIS A 588 -2.41 -2.12 -8.06
C HIS A 588 -0.98 -1.57 -7.89
N ILE A 589 -0.19 -2.21 -7.02
CA ILE A 589 1.19 -1.77 -6.72
C ILE A 589 2.06 -1.68 -7.98
N LEU A 590 1.66 -2.40 -9.04
CA LEU A 590 2.27 -2.34 -10.36
C LEU A 590 2.36 -0.91 -10.90
N GLY A 591 1.40 -0.02 -10.57
CA GLY A 591 1.41 1.40 -10.93
C GLY A 591 2.66 2.18 -10.47
N TRP A 592 3.42 1.64 -9.50
CA TRP A 592 4.70 2.20 -9.06
C TRP A 592 5.86 1.81 -9.96
N PHE A 593 5.72 0.72 -10.72
CA PHE A 593 6.65 0.30 -11.76
C PHE A 593 6.25 0.91 -13.09
N ARG A 594 4.99 0.69 -13.47
CA ARG A 594 4.36 1.07 -14.74
C ARG A 594 2.85 1.10 -14.59
N ILE A 595 2.19 1.98 -15.31
CA ILE A 595 0.73 2.04 -15.33
C ILE A 595 0.22 1.91 -16.76
N TRP A 596 -0.87 1.18 -16.96
CA TRP A 596 -1.50 1.14 -18.26
C TRP A 596 -2.32 2.41 -18.46
N ARG A 597 -1.96 3.16 -19.48
CA ARG A 597 -2.50 4.49 -19.76
C ARG A 597 -3.29 4.48 -21.06
N ASN A 598 -4.56 4.81 -20.96
CA ASN A 598 -5.49 5.00 -22.07
C ASN A 598 -5.58 6.48 -22.48
N PRO A 599 -5.78 6.75 -23.79
CA PRO A 599 -6.20 8.06 -24.28
C PRO A 599 -7.51 8.54 -23.63
N ILE A 600 -7.69 9.85 -23.44
CA ILE A 600 -8.91 10.40 -22.80
C ILE A 600 -10.17 10.24 -23.65
N ASP A 601 -10.00 10.08 -24.96
CA ASP A 601 -11.05 9.92 -25.96
C ASP A 601 -11.57 8.47 -26.06
N ALA A 602 -10.91 7.52 -25.37
CA ALA A 602 -11.33 6.13 -25.26
C ALA A 602 -12.58 5.98 -24.38
N CYS A 603 -13.50 5.08 -24.74
CA CYS A 603 -14.72 4.81 -23.97
C CYS A 603 -14.42 4.16 -22.60
N SER A 604 -15.39 4.19 -21.68
CA SER A 604 -15.22 3.83 -20.26
C SER A 604 -15.03 2.33 -19.98
N HIS A 605 -14.89 1.49 -21.02
CA HIS A 605 -14.78 0.02 -20.86
C HIS A 605 -13.71 -0.61 -21.76
N ASN A 606 -12.86 0.21 -22.40
CA ASN A 606 -11.88 -0.28 -23.35
C ASN A 606 -10.45 0.19 -23.02
N GLY A 607 -9.57 -0.78 -22.78
CA GLY A 607 -8.15 -0.58 -22.56
C GLY A 607 -7.26 -0.82 -23.80
N MET A 608 -7.80 -1.26 -24.93
CA MET A 608 -7.01 -1.74 -26.09
C MET A 608 -6.10 -0.68 -26.72
N ARG A 609 -6.44 0.61 -26.63
CA ARG A 609 -5.63 1.74 -27.15
C ARG A 609 -4.59 2.24 -26.15
N GLY A 610 -4.53 1.64 -24.98
CA GLY A 610 -3.56 2.04 -23.98
C GLY A 610 -2.14 1.55 -24.27
N GLN A 611 -1.23 1.96 -23.40
CA GLN A 611 0.17 1.52 -23.38
C GLN A 611 0.71 1.63 -21.94
N PHE A 612 1.77 0.88 -21.62
CA PHE A 612 2.46 1.05 -20.35
C PHE A 612 3.22 2.39 -20.31
N GLU A 613 3.16 3.06 -19.17
CA GLU A 613 3.97 4.24 -18.86
C GLU A 613 4.66 4.09 -17.49
N PRO A 614 5.99 4.20 -17.41
CA PRO A 614 6.92 4.36 -18.53
C PRO A 614 7.07 3.06 -19.35
N ALA A 615 7.45 3.19 -20.62
CA ALA A 615 7.87 2.10 -21.48
C ALA A 615 8.81 2.62 -22.57
N PHE A 616 9.63 1.76 -23.16
CA PHE A 616 10.55 2.14 -24.22
C PHE A 616 9.78 2.54 -25.50
N GLY A 617 9.87 3.79 -25.92
CA GLY A 617 9.33 4.22 -27.21
C GLY A 617 10.22 3.75 -28.36
N LEU A 618 9.65 3.08 -29.36
CA LEU A 618 10.39 2.64 -30.55
C LEU A 618 10.50 3.79 -31.55
N PRO A 619 11.71 4.24 -31.95
CA PRO A 619 11.84 5.18 -33.05
C PRO A 619 11.23 4.60 -34.33
N ALA A 620 10.41 5.37 -35.04
CA ALA A 620 9.77 4.91 -36.28
C ALA A 620 10.79 4.38 -37.32
N ASP A 621 12.00 4.95 -37.36
CA ASP A 621 13.07 4.48 -38.24
C ASP A 621 13.58 3.08 -37.86
N THR A 622 13.57 2.73 -36.57
CA THR A 622 13.87 1.37 -36.10
C THR A 622 12.82 0.39 -36.62
N VAL A 623 11.54 0.73 -36.51
CA VAL A 623 10.43 -0.10 -37.00
C VAL A 623 10.51 -0.27 -38.53
N ARG A 624 10.85 0.78 -39.28
CA ARG A 624 11.07 0.68 -40.73
C ARG A 624 12.21 -0.26 -41.10
N ARG A 625 13.41 0.00 -40.56
CA ARG A 625 14.64 -0.65 -41.02
C ARG A 625 14.85 -2.03 -40.41
N HIS A 626 14.58 -2.17 -39.11
CA HIS A 626 14.83 -3.41 -38.38
C HIS A 626 13.65 -4.36 -38.44
N TRP A 627 12.41 -3.86 -38.34
CA TRP A 627 11.23 -4.73 -38.41
C TRP A 627 10.78 -4.96 -39.85
N GLY A 628 11.15 -4.07 -40.79
CA GLY A 628 10.77 -4.16 -42.21
C GLY A 628 9.45 -3.46 -42.52
N CYS A 629 8.93 -2.66 -41.59
CA CYS A 629 7.65 -1.99 -41.66
C CYS A 629 7.78 -0.59 -42.26
N TRP A 630 7.85 -0.48 -43.59
CA TRP A 630 8.14 0.80 -44.26
C TRP A 630 6.97 1.80 -44.20
N ASP A 631 5.73 1.32 -44.24
CA ASP A 631 4.52 2.15 -44.17
C ASP A 631 3.98 2.25 -42.73
N ILE A 632 4.57 3.16 -41.97
CA ILE A 632 4.17 3.43 -40.58
C ILE A 632 2.75 3.99 -40.48
N ALA A 633 2.27 4.72 -41.48
CA ALA A 633 0.92 5.29 -41.46
C ALA A 633 -0.12 4.17 -41.44
N LYS A 634 0.03 3.16 -42.33
CA LYS A 634 -0.84 1.97 -42.36
C LYS A 634 -0.93 1.24 -41.01
N LEU A 635 0.14 1.28 -40.22
CA LEU A 635 0.22 0.54 -38.95
C LEU A 635 -0.21 1.36 -37.73
N THR A 636 -0.44 2.66 -37.90
CA THR A 636 -0.77 3.60 -36.80
C THR A 636 -2.11 4.31 -36.98
N GLU A 637 -2.72 4.21 -38.16
CA GLU A 637 -4.01 4.82 -38.49
C GLU A 637 -5.05 3.73 -38.73
N PRO A 638 -6.28 3.85 -38.20
CA PRO A 638 -7.35 2.89 -38.45
C PRO A 638 -7.69 2.79 -39.94
N GLY A 639 -7.41 1.65 -40.57
CA GLY A 639 -7.66 1.42 -41.99
C GLY A 639 -7.59 -0.06 -42.34
N MET A 640 -8.37 -0.48 -43.35
CA MET A 640 -8.37 -1.87 -43.82
C MET A 640 -8.87 -2.01 -45.25
N ALA A 641 -8.75 -3.21 -45.82
CA ALA A 641 -9.19 -3.52 -47.17
C ALA A 641 -10.71 -3.48 -47.21
N TYR A 642 -11.28 -2.89 -48.25
CA TYR A 642 -12.72 -2.62 -48.28
C TYR A 642 -13.59 -3.87 -48.06
N TYR A 643 -13.16 -5.02 -48.60
CA TYR A 643 -13.86 -6.30 -48.41
C TYR A 643 -13.88 -6.80 -46.96
N MET A 644 -12.98 -6.31 -46.10
CA MET A 644 -12.91 -6.67 -44.68
C MET A 644 -13.80 -5.78 -43.81
N VAL A 645 -14.28 -4.65 -44.34
CA VAL A 645 -15.18 -3.73 -43.63
C VAL A 645 -16.50 -4.40 -43.29
N ASP A 646 -17.01 -5.20 -44.23
CA ASP A 646 -18.22 -5.99 -44.02
C ASP A 646 -18.03 -7.06 -42.93
N ALA A 647 -16.81 -7.63 -42.84
CA ALA A 647 -16.48 -8.62 -41.81
C ALA A 647 -16.36 -8.00 -40.41
N LEU A 648 -15.85 -6.77 -40.30
CA LEU A 648 -15.64 -6.08 -39.03
C LEU A 648 -16.89 -5.38 -38.49
N LEU A 649 -17.61 -4.66 -39.36
CA LEU A 649 -18.77 -3.86 -38.94
C LEU A 649 -20.09 -4.64 -39.06
N GLY A 650 -20.14 -5.71 -39.87
CA GLY A 650 -21.32 -6.55 -40.02
C GLY A 650 -22.60 -5.77 -40.34
N GLU A 651 -23.67 -6.05 -39.62
CA GLU A 651 -24.96 -5.34 -39.76
C GLU A 651 -24.90 -3.85 -39.36
N HIS A 652 -23.86 -3.42 -38.65
CA HIS A 652 -23.70 -2.05 -38.16
C HIS A 652 -22.99 -1.12 -39.15
N LYS A 653 -22.52 -1.64 -40.29
CA LYS A 653 -21.79 -0.85 -41.30
C LYS A 653 -22.52 0.43 -41.70
N ALA A 654 -23.81 0.32 -42.06
CA ALA A 654 -24.58 1.44 -42.58
C ALA A 654 -24.72 2.58 -41.55
N ILE A 655 -24.98 2.25 -40.28
CA ILE A 655 -25.12 3.26 -39.23
C ILE A 655 -23.76 3.91 -38.90
N VAL A 656 -22.67 3.13 -38.90
CA VAL A 656 -21.33 3.64 -38.63
C VAL A 656 -20.84 4.57 -39.75
N GLU A 657 -21.02 4.18 -41.01
CA GLU A 657 -20.67 5.00 -42.18
C GLU A 657 -21.50 6.29 -42.26
N GLN A 658 -22.78 6.23 -41.87
CA GLN A 658 -23.65 7.40 -41.89
C GLN A 658 -23.26 8.43 -40.81
N HIS A 659 -22.93 7.99 -39.61
CA HIS A 659 -22.84 8.88 -38.45
C HIS A 659 -21.41 9.28 -38.05
N TRP A 660 -20.40 8.44 -38.26
CA TRP A 660 -19.08 8.64 -37.63
C TRP A 660 -17.89 8.54 -38.57
N ILE A 661 -18.06 8.00 -39.78
CA ILE A 661 -17.00 7.90 -40.78
C ILE A 661 -17.33 8.78 -41.99
N GLU A 662 -16.31 9.38 -42.60
CA GLU A 662 -16.42 10.03 -43.91
C GLU A 662 -16.22 8.98 -44.99
N VAL A 663 -17.27 8.71 -45.78
CA VAL A 663 -17.18 7.89 -46.98
C VAL A 663 -16.78 8.80 -48.15
N PRO A 664 -15.76 8.47 -48.96
CA PRO A 664 -15.36 9.29 -50.11
C PRO A 664 -16.54 9.54 -51.06
N SER A 665 -16.66 10.78 -51.53
CA SER A 665 -17.85 11.25 -52.26
C SER A 665 -17.88 10.85 -53.74
N ASP A 666 -16.75 10.43 -54.32
CA ASP A 666 -16.68 9.86 -55.66
C ASP A 666 -15.73 8.65 -55.79
N ALA A 667 -15.88 7.92 -56.89
CA ALA A 667 -15.14 6.68 -57.16
C ALA A 667 -13.66 6.89 -57.49
N ASP A 668 -13.23 8.10 -57.86
CA ASP A 668 -11.84 8.43 -58.20
C ASP A 668 -11.05 8.80 -56.93
N GLU A 669 -11.67 9.49 -55.97
CA GLU A 669 -11.13 9.74 -54.63
C GLU A 669 -11.01 8.43 -53.83
N ALA A 670 -12.03 7.57 -53.91
CA ALA A 670 -11.97 6.21 -53.38
C ALA A 670 -10.83 5.41 -54.04
N ARG A 671 -10.70 5.41 -55.38
CA ARG A 671 -9.60 4.74 -56.10
C ARG A 671 -8.22 5.30 -55.81
N ALA A 672 -8.08 6.61 -55.59
CA ALA A 672 -6.80 7.24 -55.28
C ALA A 672 -6.31 6.88 -53.87
N LEU A 673 -7.23 6.72 -52.91
CA LEU A 673 -6.95 6.14 -51.59
C LEU A 673 -6.63 4.64 -51.67
N ASP A 674 -7.30 3.92 -52.56
CA ASP A 674 -7.21 2.47 -52.77
C ASP A 674 -5.89 2.02 -53.43
N GLN A 675 -5.31 2.84 -54.32
CA GLN A 675 -4.17 2.46 -55.19
C GLN A 675 -2.87 2.12 -54.45
N ARG A 676 -2.70 2.49 -53.18
CA ARG A 676 -1.46 2.23 -52.45
C ARG A 676 -1.42 0.83 -51.83
N TRP A 677 -2.56 0.24 -51.44
CA TRP A 677 -2.63 -1.02 -50.68
C TRP A 677 -3.94 -1.81 -50.80
N ASN A 678 -4.86 -1.45 -51.70
CA ASN A 678 -6.21 -2.02 -51.76
C ASN A 678 -7.00 -1.82 -50.44
N CYS A 679 -6.76 -0.68 -49.76
CA CYS A 679 -7.25 -0.35 -48.42
C CYS A 679 -7.98 0.99 -48.40
N VAL A 680 -9.06 1.06 -47.61
CA VAL A 680 -9.76 2.30 -47.27
C VAL A 680 -9.23 2.76 -45.91
N THR A 681 -8.53 3.89 -45.91
CA THR A 681 -8.25 4.63 -44.68
C THR A 681 -9.51 5.38 -44.29
N PHE A 682 -10.06 5.07 -43.12
CA PHE A 682 -11.26 5.75 -42.64
C PHE A 682 -10.88 7.13 -42.13
N ARG A 683 -11.58 8.16 -42.59
CA ARG A 683 -11.54 9.47 -41.94
C ARG A 683 -12.71 9.54 -40.98
N LEU A 684 -12.45 9.95 -39.75
CA LEU A 684 -13.51 10.22 -38.79
C LEU A 684 -14.20 11.52 -39.16
N GLN A 685 -15.53 11.54 -39.10
CA GLN A 685 -16.27 12.79 -39.19
C GLN A 685 -15.82 13.74 -38.08
N LYS A 686 -15.97 15.04 -38.31
CA LYS A 686 -15.63 16.06 -37.31
C LYS A 686 -16.88 16.67 -36.69
N ARG A 687 -16.85 16.89 -35.37
CA ARG A 687 -17.80 17.72 -34.61
C ARG A 687 -17.04 18.95 -34.17
N ASP A 688 -17.50 20.15 -34.56
CA ASP A 688 -16.85 21.42 -34.25
C ASP A 688 -15.34 21.46 -34.57
N GLY A 689 -14.95 20.81 -35.67
CA GLY A 689 -13.56 20.74 -36.13
C GLY A 689 -12.70 19.64 -35.46
N VAL A 690 -13.23 18.94 -34.46
CA VAL A 690 -12.56 17.83 -33.77
C VAL A 690 -13.06 16.48 -34.31
N PRO A 691 -12.18 15.52 -34.66
CA PRO A 691 -12.61 14.18 -35.03
C PRO A 691 -13.49 13.51 -33.97
N VAL A 692 -14.54 12.79 -34.39
CA VAL A 692 -15.42 12.02 -33.51
C VAL A 692 -14.59 11.02 -32.70
N THR A 693 -14.86 10.94 -31.41
CA THR A 693 -14.17 10.06 -30.45
C THR A 693 -15.06 8.92 -29.99
N GLU A 694 -14.49 7.87 -29.39
CA GLU A 694 -15.30 6.77 -28.83
C GLU A 694 -16.28 7.25 -27.76
N LYS A 695 -15.86 8.19 -26.90
CA LYS A 695 -16.75 8.83 -25.92
C LYS A 695 -17.89 9.61 -26.57
N MET A 696 -17.61 10.35 -27.66
CA MET A 696 -18.66 11.05 -28.40
C MET A 696 -19.64 10.06 -29.01
N VAL A 697 -19.17 8.95 -29.60
CA VAL A 697 -20.04 7.89 -30.14
C VAL A 697 -20.91 7.28 -29.04
N GLN A 698 -20.33 6.98 -27.87
CA GLN A 698 -21.08 6.46 -26.72
C GLN A 698 -22.19 7.43 -26.29
N ALA A 699 -21.87 8.72 -26.11
CA ALA A 699 -22.83 9.74 -25.73
C ALA A 699 -23.92 9.94 -26.80
N GLU A 700 -23.56 9.97 -28.09
CA GLU A 700 -24.53 10.05 -29.19
C GLU A 700 -25.48 8.84 -29.18
N LEU A 701 -24.96 7.62 -29.02
CA LEU A 701 -25.74 6.38 -28.95
C LEU A 701 -26.73 6.36 -27.78
N GLU A 702 -26.36 6.90 -26.62
CA GLU A 702 -27.23 7.01 -25.44
C GLU A 702 -28.48 7.86 -25.71
N THR A 703 -28.39 8.84 -26.61
CA THR A 703 -29.52 9.68 -27.02
C THR A 703 -30.44 9.05 -28.06
N MET A 704 -29.99 8.01 -28.76
CA MET A 704 -30.76 7.39 -29.85
C MET A 704 -31.83 6.44 -29.32
N ASP A 705 -33.02 6.44 -29.92
CA ASP A 705 -34.10 5.50 -29.57
C ASP A 705 -33.78 4.08 -30.08
N MET A 706 -33.09 3.30 -29.24
CA MET A 706 -32.68 1.92 -29.51
C MET A 706 -32.39 1.18 -28.21
N ALA A 707 -32.49 -0.15 -28.26
CA ALA A 707 -32.23 -1.01 -27.10
C ALA A 707 -30.75 -0.92 -26.63
N PRO A 708 -30.46 -0.95 -25.31
CA PRO A 708 -29.10 -0.86 -24.78
C PRO A 708 -28.11 -1.89 -25.36
N GLU A 709 -28.56 -3.12 -25.61
CA GLU A 709 -27.71 -4.19 -26.17
C GLU A 709 -27.26 -3.85 -27.59
N ARG A 710 -28.14 -3.22 -28.37
CA ARG A 710 -27.83 -2.77 -29.73
C ARG A 710 -26.86 -1.59 -29.71
N ARG A 711 -27.04 -0.61 -28.81
CA ARG A 711 -26.08 0.50 -28.60
C ARG A 711 -24.69 -0.06 -28.30
N LEU A 712 -24.61 -1.01 -27.37
CA LEU A 712 -23.35 -1.63 -26.98
C LEU A 712 -22.70 -2.39 -28.14
N SER A 713 -23.49 -3.12 -28.94
CA SER A 713 -22.98 -3.83 -30.12
C SER A 713 -22.42 -2.88 -31.19
N ILE A 714 -23.10 -1.76 -31.46
CA ILE A 714 -22.63 -0.72 -32.40
C ILE A 714 -21.34 -0.07 -31.87
N LEU A 715 -21.32 0.31 -30.59
CA LEU A 715 -20.14 0.90 -29.95
C LEU A 715 -18.95 -0.05 -30.05
N LYS A 716 -19.13 -1.34 -29.74
CA LYS A 716 -18.09 -2.37 -29.88
C LYS A 716 -17.56 -2.46 -31.31
N ALA A 717 -18.43 -2.44 -32.33
CA ALA A 717 -18.01 -2.47 -33.73
C ALA A 717 -17.18 -1.23 -34.12
N PHE A 718 -17.63 -0.03 -33.75
CA PHE A 718 -16.89 1.21 -33.97
C PHE A 718 -15.53 1.20 -33.24
N VAL A 719 -15.51 0.75 -32.00
CA VAL A 719 -14.31 0.65 -31.18
C VAL A 719 -13.31 -0.35 -31.78
N ASN A 720 -13.77 -1.52 -32.24
CA ASN A 720 -12.91 -2.50 -32.91
C ASN A 720 -12.28 -1.95 -34.20
N LEU A 721 -13.02 -1.13 -34.94
CA LEU A 721 -12.49 -0.39 -36.08
C LEU A 721 -11.37 0.56 -35.66
N MET A 722 -11.59 1.37 -34.63
CA MET A 722 -10.57 2.29 -34.11
C MET A 722 -9.33 1.58 -33.55
N ASN A 723 -9.51 0.36 -33.04
CA ASN A 723 -8.42 -0.47 -32.52
C ASN A 723 -7.65 -1.22 -33.61
N ASN A 724 -8.04 -1.12 -34.88
CA ASN A 724 -7.39 -1.82 -35.99
C ASN A 724 -6.07 -1.17 -36.42
N VAL A 725 -5.14 -1.08 -35.46
CA VAL A 725 -3.78 -0.55 -35.60
C VAL A 725 -2.78 -1.51 -34.96
N VAL A 726 -1.52 -1.47 -35.38
CA VAL A 726 -0.43 -2.28 -34.79
C VAL A 726 0.39 -1.46 -33.80
N PHE A 727 0.50 -0.14 -33.98
CA PHE A 727 1.23 0.75 -33.09
C PHE A 727 0.39 1.95 -32.67
N ASN A 728 0.51 2.29 -31.39
CA ASN A 728 0.11 3.58 -30.86
C ASN A 728 1.25 4.59 -31.10
N ARG A 729 0.91 5.82 -31.48
CA ARG A 729 1.88 6.92 -31.55
C ARG A 729 1.95 7.61 -30.20
N GLN A 730 3.16 7.85 -29.71
CA GLN A 730 3.34 8.72 -28.56
C GLN A 730 2.98 10.15 -28.97
N SER A 731 2.12 10.82 -28.19
CA SER A 731 1.82 12.25 -28.40
C SER A 731 3.13 13.04 -28.38
N PRO A 732 3.31 14.06 -29.25
CA PRO A 732 4.53 14.86 -29.28
C PRO A 732 4.77 15.47 -27.89
N ASP A 733 5.93 15.18 -27.30
CA ASP A 733 6.40 15.90 -26.13
C ASP A 733 6.75 17.33 -26.57
N PRO A 734 6.19 18.38 -25.96
CA PRO A 734 6.59 19.76 -26.25
C PRO A 734 8.09 19.99 -26.10
N GLU A 735 8.77 19.24 -25.21
CA GLU A 735 10.21 19.32 -24.96
C GLU A 735 11.04 18.39 -25.86
N SER A 736 10.42 17.46 -26.58
CA SER A 736 11.10 16.52 -27.49
C SER A 736 10.24 16.12 -28.70
N PRO A 737 9.78 17.09 -29.52
CA PRO A 737 8.86 16.86 -30.65
C PRO A 737 9.50 16.10 -31.83
N GLU A 738 10.82 15.90 -31.78
CA GLU A 738 11.64 15.35 -32.85
C GLU A 738 11.62 13.81 -32.94
N TYR A 739 11.17 13.13 -31.89
CA TYR A 739 11.12 11.67 -31.85
C TYR A 739 9.69 11.18 -32.16
N ASN A 740 9.44 10.76 -33.40
CA ASN A 740 8.23 10.02 -33.78
C ASN A 740 8.31 8.59 -33.18
N LEU A 741 7.98 8.48 -31.90
CA LEU A 741 8.02 7.24 -31.12
C LEU A 741 6.73 6.45 -31.25
N LEU A 742 6.89 5.14 -31.38
CA LEU A 742 5.83 4.15 -31.56
C LEU A 742 5.84 3.17 -30.39
N HIS A 743 4.67 2.79 -29.92
CA HIS A 743 4.47 1.71 -28.96
C HIS A 743 3.64 0.62 -29.61
N PRO A 744 4.08 -0.65 -29.62
CA PRO A 744 3.25 -1.74 -30.11
C PRO A 744 1.92 -1.78 -29.36
N ARG A 745 0.79 -1.91 -30.07
CA ARG A 745 -0.50 -2.21 -29.43
C ARG A 745 -0.41 -3.60 -28.77
N TYR A 746 -1.07 -3.76 -27.62
CA TYR A 746 -1.16 -5.07 -26.99
C TYR A 746 -2.10 -5.98 -27.80
N MET A 747 -1.57 -7.12 -28.27
CA MET A 747 -2.27 -8.08 -29.14
C MET A 747 -2.28 -9.51 -28.56
N HIS A 748 -1.71 -9.70 -27.37
CA HIS A 748 -1.39 -11.01 -26.80
C HIS A 748 -2.40 -11.49 -25.75
N GLY A 749 -3.49 -10.75 -25.56
CA GLY A 749 -4.58 -11.19 -24.69
C GLY A 749 -5.33 -12.35 -25.34
N ASP A 750 -5.50 -13.43 -24.59
CA ASP A 750 -6.39 -14.53 -24.96
C ASP A 750 -7.84 -14.10 -24.75
N THR A 751 -8.69 -14.26 -25.75
CA THR A 751 -10.15 -14.20 -25.56
C THR A 751 -10.61 -15.31 -24.61
N ALA A 752 -11.86 -15.26 -24.13
CA ALA A 752 -12.48 -16.36 -23.39
C ALA A 752 -12.48 -17.69 -24.19
N ALA A 753 -12.27 -17.62 -25.51
CA ALA A 753 -12.09 -18.75 -26.42
C ALA A 753 -10.61 -19.18 -26.62
N GLY A 754 -9.64 -18.44 -26.10
CA GLY A 754 -8.20 -18.72 -26.24
C GLY A 754 -7.58 -18.23 -27.56
N GLU A 755 -8.22 -17.28 -28.23
CA GLU A 755 -7.71 -16.67 -29.47
C GLU A 755 -7.07 -15.29 -29.20
N PRO A 756 -5.95 -14.95 -29.84
CA PRO A 756 -5.26 -13.67 -29.65
C PRO A 756 -6.05 -12.48 -30.25
N CYS A 757 -6.04 -11.34 -29.55
CA CYS A 757 -6.64 -10.07 -29.99
C CYS A 757 -5.87 -9.35 -31.14
N VAL A 758 -5.65 -10.06 -32.25
CA VAL A 758 -4.89 -9.56 -33.41
C VAL A 758 -5.71 -8.54 -34.22
N PRO A 759 -5.19 -7.35 -34.53
CA PRO A 759 -5.85 -6.43 -35.45
C PRO A 759 -5.88 -7.02 -36.86
N MET A 760 -7.02 -6.88 -37.54
CA MET A 760 -7.23 -7.34 -38.91
C MET A 760 -6.22 -6.74 -39.92
N VAL A 761 -5.62 -5.59 -39.64
CA VAL A 761 -4.54 -5.02 -40.48
C VAL A 761 -3.30 -5.95 -40.57
N MET A 762 -3.09 -6.83 -39.60
CA MET A 762 -2.01 -7.82 -39.63
C MET A 762 -2.21 -8.88 -40.72
N GLU A 763 -3.45 -9.23 -41.06
CA GLU A 763 -3.77 -10.16 -42.16
C GLU A 763 -3.39 -9.60 -43.54
N GLN A 764 -3.13 -8.30 -43.62
CA GLN A 764 -2.76 -7.60 -44.85
C GLN A 764 -1.24 -7.45 -45.03
N LEU A 765 -0.47 -7.85 -44.03
CA LEU A 765 0.98 -7.92 -44.14
C LEU A 765 1.35 -9.23 -44.86
N ASP A 766 2.48 -9.24 -45.55
CA ASP A 766 3.01 -10.51 -46.02
C ASP A 766 3.27 -11.44 -44.82
N GLY A 767 3.00 -12.74 -44.96
CA GLY A 767 3.09 -13.70 -43.85
C GLY A 767 4.40 -13.61 -43.05
N PRO A 768 5.58 -13.60 -43.71
CA PRO A 768 6.86 -13.43 -43.00
C PRO A 768 6.99 -12.11 -42.23
N LEU A 769 6.48 -11.00 -42.75
CA LEU A 769 6.46 -9.70 -42.07
C LEU A 769 5.47 -9.72 -40.90
N ALA A 770 4.27 -10.28 -41.08
CA ALA A 770 3.28 -10.44 -40.03
C ALA A 770 3.85 -11.24 -38.85
N ASP A 771 4.47 -12.39 -39.11
CA ASP A 771 5.13 -13.24 -38.11
C ASP A 771 6.28 -12.53 -37.40
N LYS A 772 7.01 -11.68 -38.13
CA LYS A 772 8.11 -10.90 -37.57
C LYS A 772 7.61 -9.77 -36.67
N VAL A 773 6.60 -9.04 -37.12
CA VAL A 773 5.94 -8.00 -36.32
C VAL A 773 5.35 -8.63 -35.06
N TRP A 774 4.58 -9.71 -35.20
CA TRP A 774 4.00 -10.46 -34.09
C TRP A 774 5.07 -10.81 -33.04
N ARG A 775 6.16 -11.48 -33.44
CA ARG A 775 7.25 -11.84 -32.52
C ARG A 775 7.86 -10.62 -31.82
N HIS A 776 8.18 -9.56 -32.56
CA HIS A 776 8.75 -8.37 -31.94
C HIS A 776 7.78 -7.67 -30.97
N THR A 777 6.48 -7.69 -31.25
CA THR A 777 5.48 -7.19 -30.30
C THR A 777 5.31 -8.10 -29.09
N MET A 778 5.46 -9.43 -29.23
CA MET A 778 5.50 -10.36 -28.10
C MET A 778 6.71 -10.08 -27.23
N ASP A 779 7.89 -9.99 -27.84
CA ASP A 779 9.13 -9.66 -27.15
C ASP A 779 8.97 -8.36 -26.37
N TYR A 780 8.45 -7.29 -26.98
CA TYR A 780 8.27 -5.98 -26.32
C TYR A 780 7.47 -6.03 -25.00
N TYR A 781 6.46 -6.89 -24.91
CA TYR A 781 5.62 -7.08 -23.72
C TYR A 781 6.03 -8.28 -22.87
N SER A 782 7.02 -9.06 -23.31
CA SER A 782 7.54 -10.21 -22.56
C SER A 782 8.28 -9.75 -21.31
N VAL A 783 8.23 -10.60 -20.27
CA VAL A 783 9.00 -10.41 -19.03
C VAL A 783 10.51 -10.45 -19.24
N ASP A 784 10.97 -10.98 -20.38
CA ASP A 784 12.39 -11.11 -20.74
C ASP A 784 12.91 -9.90 -21.54
N TRP A 785 12.08 -8.90 -21.83
CA TRP A 785 12.54 -7.70 -22.52
C TRP A 785 13.30 -6.77 -21.58
N GLU A 786 14.62 -7.03 -21.52
CA GLU A 786 15.57 -6.39 -20.61
C GLU A 786 15.44 -4.86 -20.54
N VAL A 787 15.08 -4.20 -21.65
CA VAL A 787 14.95 -2.74 -21.69
C VAL A 787 13.75 -2.25 -20.88
N ASN A 788 12.56 -2.83 -21.09
CA ASN A 788 11.38 -2.42 -20.31
C ASN A 788 11.52 -2.86 -18.85
N GLU A 789 12.07 -4.05 -18.60
CA GLU A 789 12.38 -4.52 -17.23
C GLU A 789 13.25 -3.52 -16.47
N ALA A 790 14.30 -3.00 -17.11
CA ALA A 790 15.19 -2.00 -16.51
C ALA A 790 14.48 -0.66 -16.26
N ILE A 791 13.67 -0.18 -17.21
CA ILE A 791 12.88 1.07 -17.07
C ILE A 791 11.90 0.95 -15.89
N TRP A 792 11.18 -0.15 -15.80
CA TRP A 792 10.20 -0.39 -14.75
C TRP A 792 10.86 -0.56 -13.38
N ALA A 793 12.00 -1.25 -13.32
CA ALA A 793 12.79 -1.36 -12.09
C ALA A 793 13.28 0.03 -11.62
N GLN A 794 13.82 0.85 -12.53
CA GLN A 794 14.27 2.20 -12.20
C GLN A 794 13.12 3.10 -11.74
N SER A 795 11.99 3.03 -12.43
CA SER A 795 10.74 3.70 -12.05
C SER A 795 10.32 3.34 -10.63
N ALA A 796 10.34 2.06 -10.28
CA ALA A 796 10.00 1.62 -8.92
C ALA A 796 11.04 2.08 -7.89
N LEU A 797 12.34 1.92 -8.15
CA LEU A 797 13.40 2.32 -7.21
C LEU A 797 13.36 3.81 -6.86
N SER A 798 12.94 4.67 -7.79
CA SER A 798 12.79 6.10 -7.50
C SER A 798 11.62 6.43 -6.58
N LYS A 799 10.69 5.49 -6.34
CA LYS A 799 9.46 5.70 -5.57
C LYS A 799 9.33 4.81 -4.33
N PHE A 800 9.74 3.55 -4.38
CA PHE A 800 9.51 2.55 -3.32
C PHE A 800 10.03 2.93 -1.93
N HIS A 801 11.01 3.82 -1.85
CA HIS A 801 11.45 4.40 -0.57
C HIS A 801 10.30 5.07 0.19
N LEU A 802 9.29 5.64 -0.50
CA LEU A 802 8.10 6.23 0.11
C LEU A 802 7.29 5.22 0.93
N LEU A 803 7.20 3.97 0.46
CA LEU A 803 6.49 2.89 1.14
C LEU A 803 7.27 2.40 2.37
N ARG A 804 8.58 2.23 2.21
CA ARG A 804 9.48 1.80 3.29
C ARG A 804 9.59 2.85 4.40
N ASP A 805 9.67 4.12 4.02
CA ASP A 805 9.92 5.23 4.94
C ASP A 805 8.62 5.80 5.53
N CYS A 806 7.45 5.27 5.13
CA CYS A 806 6.16 5.59 5.73
C CYS A 806 6.16 5.21 7.22
N LYS A 807 6.10 6.22 8.06
CA LYS A 807 6.04 6.10 9.52
C LYS A 807 4.79 6.78 10.05
N GLY A 808 4.13 6.15 11.03
CA GLY A 808 3.04 6.78 11.77
C GLY A 808 3.52 7.71 12.87
N ASP A 809 2.58 8.25 13.65
CA ASP A 809 2.83 9.21 14.73
C ASP A 809 3.80 8.68 15.81
N THR A 810 3.85 7.36 15.99
CA THR A 810 4.79 6.68 16.91
C THR A 810 6.22 6.58 16.34
N GLY A 811 6.45 7.04 15.11
CA GLY A 811 7.71 6.90 14.37
C GLY A 811 7.94 5.48 13.83
N ARG A 812 6.95 4.58 13.94
CA ARG A 812 7.00 3.18 13.50
C ARG A 812 6.60 3.03 12.05
N ARG A 813 7.26 2.11 11.35
CA ARG A 813 7.00 1.85 9.93
C ARG A 813 5.64 1.18 9.75
N MET A 814 5.00 1.43 8.62
CA MET A 814 3.77 0.72 8.26
C MET A 814 4.13 -0.57 7.52
N LEU A 815 3.43 -1.66 7.82
CA LEU A 815 3.51 -2.86 6.99
C LEU A 815 2.68 -2.61 5.72
N VAL A 816 3.30 -2.78 4.56
CA VAL A 816 2.64 -2.59 3.26
C VAL A 816 2.41 -3.93 2.59
N VAL A 817 1.19 -4.12 2.09
CA VAL A 817 0.84 -5.25 1.21
C VAL A 817 0.57 -4.68 -0.17
N GLY A 818 1.44 -4.95 -1.13
CA GLY A 818 1.20 -4.57 -2.52
C GLY A 818 0.29 -5.61 -3.18
N GLU A 819 -0.80 -5.15 -3.79
CA GLU A 819 -1.56 -6.01 -4.69
C GLU A 819 -0.82 -6.13 -6.03
N ASP A 820 -0.14 -7.27 -6.19
CA ASP A 820 0.70 -7.64 -7.33
C ASP A 820 0.03 -8.72 -8.19
N LEU A 821 -1.25 -8.54 -8.57
CA LEU A 821 -1.94 -9.46 -9.47
C LEU A 821 -1.79 -9.01 -10.94
N GLY A 822 -2.08 -9.93 -11.86
CA GLY A 822 -2.00 -9.67 -13.30
C GLY A 822 -0.62 -9.97 -13.90
N HIS A 823 -0.25 -9.25 -14.96
CA HIS A 823 1.00 -9.49 -15.69
C HIS A 823 2.22 -8.95 -14.90
N LEU A 824 3.00 -9.86 -14.33
CA LEU A 824 4.14 -9.54 -13.46
C LEU A 824 5.48 -9.59 -14.19
N SER A 825 6.24 -8.50 -14.11
CA SER A 825 7.65 -8.46 -14.51
C SER A 825 8.55 -9.15 -13.49
N SER A 826 9.71 -9.61 -13.93
CA SER A 826 10.70 -10.28 -13.08
C SER A 826 11.23 -9.39 -11.95
N CYS A 827 11.26 -8.07 -12.18
CA CYS A 827 11.73 -7.09 -11.20
C CYS A 827 10.75 -6.85 -10.04
N VAL A 828 9.44 -7.11 -10.23
CA VAL A 828 8.41 -6.76 -9.25
C VAL A 828 8.56 -7.53 -7.93
N PRO A 829 8.57 -8.89 -7.90
CA PRO A 829 8.69 -9.62 -6.64
C PRO A 829 10.02 -9.35 -5.92
N ARG A 830 11.11 -9.11 -6.67
CA ARG A 830 12.42 -8.78 -6.12
C ARG A 830 12.39 -7.45 -5.40
N ILE A 831 11.97 -6.38 -6.08
CA ILE A 831 11.96 -5.03 -5.51
C ILE A 831 10.98 -4.94 -4.32
N MET A 832 9.81 -5.57 -4.40
CA MET A 832 8.88 -5.61 -3.27
C MET A 832 9.54 -6.24 -2.03
N ARG A 833 10.20 -7.39 -2.19
CA ARG A 833 10.92 -8.07 -1.12
C ARG A 833 12.04 -7.20 -0.53
N ASP A 834 12.84 -6.56 -1.38
CA ASP A 834 13.99 -5.73 -0.96
C ASP A 834 13.54 -4.53 -0.11
N TYR A 835 12.33 -4.01 -0.33
CA TYR A 835 11.76 -2.87 0.40
C TYR A 835 10.81 -3.28 1.55
N GLY A 836 10.62 -4.57 1.79
CA GLY A 836 9.75 -5.04 2.86
C GLY A 836 8.25 -4.98 2.55
N VAL A 837 7.87 -4.95 1.28
CA VAL A 837 6.46 -4.95 0.83
C VAL A 837 6.02 -6.39 0.60
N LEU A 838 4.91 -6.79 1.24
CA LEU A 838 4.34 -8.13 1.06
C LEU A 838 3.57 -8.22 -0.27
N GLY A 839 3.68 -9.32 -0.99
CA GLY A 839 2.81 -9.62 -2.14
C GLY A 839 1.46 -10.21 -1.72
N LEU A 840 0.52 -10.30 -2.65
CA LEU A 840 -0.80 -10.92 -2.49
C LEU A 840 -0.91 -12.20 -3.31
N ARG A 841 -1.43 -13.28 -2.71
CA ARG A 841 -1.66 -14.55 -3.38
C ARG A 841 -3.14 -14.93 -3.28
N VAL A 842 -3.86 -14.74 -4.37
CA VAL A 842 -5.27 -15.10 -4.49
C VAL A 842 -5.36 -16.47 -5.16
N GLN A 843 -5.99 -17.44 -4.51
CA GLN A 843 -6.04 -18.83 -5.02
C GLN A 843 -6.56 -18.92 -6.46
N ARG A 844 -7.56 -18.10 -6.79
CA ARG A 844 -8.27 -18.14 -8.07
C ARG A 844 -7.59 -17.38 -9.19
N MET A 845 -6.52 -16.65 -8.89
CA MET A 845 -5.74 -15.96 -9.89
C MET A 845 -4.56 -16.85 -10.31
N PRO A 846 -4.15 -16.82 -11.60
CA PRO A 846 -2.96 -17.51 -12.04
C PRO A 846 -1.75 -17.10 -11.19
N PRO A 847 -0.97 -18.05 -10.67
CA PRO A 847 0.21 -17.72 -9.88
C PRO A 847 1.32 -17.15 -10.77
N PRO A 848 2.30 -16.41 -10.22
CA PRO A 848 3.39 -15.78 -10.99
C PRO A 848 4.19 -16.74 -11.87
N ASN A 849 4.22 -18.04 -11.53
CA ASN A 849 4.98 -19.07 -12.25
C ASN A 849 4.10 -19.95 -13.17
N GLY A 850 2.86 -19.54 -13.44
CA GLY A 850 1.92 -20.22 -14.34
C GLY A 850 1.04 -21.30 -13.68
N GLY A 851 -0.09 -21.60 -14.33
CA GLY A 851 -1.13 -22.55 -13.89
C GLY A 851 -2.50 -21.89 -13.72
N ASP A 852 -3.55 -22.71 -13.69
CA ASP A 852 -4.94 -22.21 -13.67
C ASP A 852 -5.39 -21.72 -12.28
N VAL A 853 -4.81 -22.26 -11.20
CA VAL A 853 -5.19 -22.00 -9.80
C VAL A 853 -3.95 -22.08 -8.91
N GLY A 854 -3.81 -21.12 -7.99
CA GLY A 854 -2.79 -21.14 -6.97
C GLY A 854 -2.98 -22.30 -5.99
N HIS A 855 -1.90 -23.03 -5.70
CA HIS A 855 -1.91 -24.13 -4.73
C HIS A 855 -1.13 -23.75 -3.46
N PRO A 856 -1.80 -23.43 -2.33
CA PRO A 856 -1.13 -23.03 -1.08
C PRO A 856 -0.05 -23.99 -0.55
N SER A 857 -0.12 -25.29 -0.86
CA SER A 857 0.93 -26.28 -0.51
C SER A 857 2.24 -26.15 -1.30
N LYS A 858 2.27 -25.42 -2.43
CA LYS A 858 3.51 -25.08 -3.16
C LYS A 858 4.17 -23.86 -2.52
N GLN A 859 4.53 -24.05 -1.24
CA GLN A 859 4.78 -22.98 -0.29
C GLN A 859 6.00 -22.12 -0.64
N ASP A 860 7.10 -22.70 -1.13
CA ASP A 860 8.35 -21.94 -1.34
C ASP A 860 8.44 -21.24 -2.70
N THR A 861 7.61 -21.62 -3.68
CA THR A 861 7.68 -21.07 -5.04
C THR A 861 6.50 -20.17 -5.41
N ILE A 862 5.31 -20.40 -4.84
CA ILE A 862 4.10 -19.64 -5.17
C ILE A 862 3.57 -18.85 -3.96
N TYR A 863 3.65 -19.43 -2.76
CA TYR A 863 3.14 -18.85 -1.51
C TYR A 863 4.25 -18.55 -0.48
N PRO A 864 5.30 -17.80 -0.87
CA PRO A 864 6.43 -17.55 0.01
C PRO A 864 6.04 -16.68 1.22
N TYR A 865 6.89 -16.67 2.25
CA TYR A 865 6.59 -15.99 3.51
C TYR A 865 6.35 -14.48 3.38
N ASP A 866 6.96 -13.81 2.40
CA ASP A 866 6.78 -12.39 2.05
C ASP A 866 5.43 -12.09 1.37
N THR A 867 4.38 -12.84 1.68
CA THR A 867 3.06 -12.64 1.07
C THR A 867 1.91 -12.78 2.07
N VAL A 868 0.75 -12.27 1.67
CA VAL A 868 -0.56 -12.55 2.24
C VAL A 868 -1.31 -13.48 1.29
N CYS A 869 -1.88 -14.58 1.79
CA CYS A 869 -2.72 -15.45 0.98
C CYS A 869 -4.20 -15.32 1.31
N THR A 870 -5.03 -15.51 0.28
CA THR A 870 -6.49 -15.53 0.42
C THR A 870 -7.14 -16.45 -0.62
N PRO A 871 -8.25 -17.13 -0.29
CA PRO A 871 -9.05 -17.83 -1.30
C PRO A 871 -9.64 -16.89 -2.35
N SER A 872 -10.09 -15.70 -1.93
CA SER A 872 -10.80 -14.71 -2.75
C SER A 872 -10.58 -13.28 -2.23
N THR A 873 -10.92 -12.27 -3.03
CA THR A 873 -10.97 -10.86 -2.61
C THR A 873 -12.41 -10.33 -2.69
N HIS A 874 -12.60 -9.02 -2.50
CA HIS A 874 -13.90 -8.39 -2.70
C HIS A 874 -14.36 -8.42 -4.17
N ASP A 875 -13.42 -8.49 -5.13
CA ASP A 875 -13.68 -8.59 -6.59
C ASP A 875 -14.00 -10.01 -7.07
N GLY A 876 -14.00 -10.98 -6.17
CA GLY A 876 -14.30 -12.37 -6.48
C GLY A 876 -15.43 -12.89 -5.61
N PRO A 877 -16.11 -13.97 -6.03
CA PRO A 877 -17.15 -14.55 -5.20
C PRO A 877 -16.62 -15.19 -3.92
N THR A 878 -17.50 -15.56 -3.00
CA THR A 878 -17.12 -16.44 -1.88
C THR A 878 -16.62 -17.81 -2.38
N VAL A 879 -15.97 -18.61 -1.55
CA VAL A 879 -15.52 -19.98 -1.89
C VAL A 879 -16.69 -20.83 -2.35
N THR A 880 -17.80 -20.77 -1.60
CA THR A 880 -19.04 -21.45 -2.00
C THR A 880 -19.52 -20.92 -3.33
N GLY A 881 -19.63 -19.59 -3.50
CA GLY A 881 -20.04 -18.97 -4.75
C GLY A 881 -19.20 -19.46 -5.94
N TRP A 882 -17.88 -19.49 -5.82
CA TRP A 882 -17.03 -19.99 -6.90
C TRP A 882 -17.41 -21.39 -7.39
N PHE A 883 -17.82 -22.30 -6.50
CA PHE A 883 -18.28 -23.64 -6.87
C PHE A 883 -19.71 -23.64 -7.45
N GLU A 884 -20.54 -22.65 -7.13
CA GLU A 884 -21.87 -22.46 -7.74
C GLU A 884 -21.77 -21.92 -9.17
N ALA A 885 -20.70 -21.19 -9.50
CA ALA A 885 -20.52 -20.55 -10.80
C ALA A 885 -20.47 -21.57 -11.95
N GLN A 886 -21.06 -21.19 -13.08
CA GLN A 886 -21.07 -21.99 -14.31
C GLN A 886 -19.78 -21.82 -15.14
N SER A 887 -19.05 -20.72 -14.94
CA SER A 887 -17.75 -20.49 -15.55
C SER A 887 -16.66 -21.31 -14.85
N GLY A 888 -15.60 -21.67 -15.58
CA GLY A 888 -14.43 -22.34 -14.98
C GLY A 888 -14.64 -23.78 -14.48
N ARG A 889 -15.72 -24.46 -14.86
CA ARG A 889 -16.04 -25.83 -14.38
C ARG A 889 -14.90 -26.84 -14.49
N LYS A 890 -14.14 -26.83 -15.59
CA LYS A 890 -12.97 -27.71 -15.78
C LYS A 890 -11.92 -27.51 -14.69
N VAL A 891 -11.71 -26.26 -14.26
CA VAL A 891 -10.77 -25.91 -13.21
C VAL A 891 -11.29 -26.35 -11.85
N LEU A 892 -12.57 -26.13 -11.57
CA LEU A 892 -13.22 -26.58 -10.34
C LEU A 892 -13.21 -28.11 -10.19
N ASP A 893 -13.46 -28.85 -11.27
CA ASP A 893 -13.40 -30.30 -11.25
C ASP A 893 -11.98 -30.81 -10.96
N LYS A 894 -10.93 -30.09 -11.42
CA LYS A 894 -9.54 -30.36 -11.02
C LYS A 894 -9.34 -30.10 -9.52
N VAL A 895 -9.73 -28.92 -9.01
CA VAL A 895 -9.60 -28.57 -7.58
C VAL A 895 -10.34 -29.55 -6.67
N TRP A 896 -11.50 -30.04 -7.13
CA TRP A 896 -12.30 -31.02 -6.41
C TRP A 896 -11.64 -32.40 -6.34
N ALA A 897 -11.16 -32.90 -7.49
CA ALA A 897 -10.68 -34.28 -7.60
C ALA A 897 -9.19 -34.46 -7.25
N ASP A 898 -8.38 -33.41 -7.36
CA ASP A 898 -6.93 -33.48 -7.14
C ASP A 898 -6.62 -33.80 -5.66
N PRO A 899 -5.89 -34.89 -5.35
CA PRO A 899 -5.50 -35.27 -3.98
C PRO A 899 -4.70 -34.22 -3.22
N TYR A 900 -4.03 -33.31 -3.93
CA TYR A 900 -3.27 -32.21 -3.31
C TYR A 900 -4.18 -31.03 -2.92
N PHE A 901 -5.37 -30.92 -3.54
CA PHE A 901 -6.45 -30.02 -3.15
C PHE A 901 -7.47 -30.76 -2.27
N LEU A 902 -8.67 -31.05 -2.79
CA LEU A 902 -9.75 -31.68 -2.03
C LEU A 902 -9.80 -33.21 -2.14
N GLY A 903 -9.20 -33.83 -3.15
CA GLY A 903 -9.13 -35.29 -3.29
C GLY A 903 -10.49 -36.01 -3.23
N ASN A 904 -11.57 -35.30 -3.58
CA ASN A 904 -12.92 -35.82 -3.54
C ASN A 904 -13.20 -36.65 -4.81
N LYS A 905 -14.21 -37.53 -4.77
CA LYS A 905 -14.60 -38.33 -5.94
C LYS A 905 -15.67 -37.60 -6.77
N GLY A 906 -15.65 -37.83 -8.08
CA GLY A 906 -16.65 -37.29 -9.02
C GLY A 906 -16.35 -35.87 -9.49
N LEU A 907 -17.37 -35.21 -10.03
CA LEU A 907 -17.30 -33.80 -10.45
C LEU A 907 -17.56 -32.88 -9.25
N ALA A 908 -17.07 -31.64 -9.33
CA ALA A 908 -17.33 -30.66 -8.29
C ALA A 908 -18.85 -30.42 -8.17
N PRO A 909 -19.39 -30.15 -6.96
CA PRO A 909 -20.80 -29.83 -6.82
C PRO A 909 -21.17 -28.59 -7.64
N ALA A 910 -22.42 -28.53 -8.09
CA ALA A 910 -22.98 -27.39 -8.83
C ALA A 910 -24.29 -26.94 -8.17
N GLY A 911 -24.59 -25.64 -8.29
CA GLY A 911 -25.83 -25.05 -7.76
C GLY A 911 -25.71 -24.50 -6.34
N PRO A 912 -26.76 -23.80 -5.84
CA PRO A 912 -26.72 -23.00 -4.62
C PRO A 912 -26.30 -23.79 -3.38
N LYS A 913 -25.28 -23.29 -2.68
CA LYS A 913 -24.60 -23.90 -1.53
C LYS A 913 -24.25 -25.38 -1.74
N GLY A 914 -23.98 -25.77 -2.99
CA GLY A 914 -23.62 -27.14 -3.35
C GLY A 914 -22.30 -27.60 -2.73
N LEU A 915 -21.40 -26.66 -2.41
CA LEU A 915 -20.20 -26.95 -1.63
C LEU A 915 -20.56 -27.09 -0.15
N ASP A 916 -20.29 -28.27 0.42
CA ASP A 916 -20.54 -28.55 1.84
C ASP A 916 -19.56 -27.81 2.76
N CYS A 917 -19.90 -27.69 4.04
CA CYS A 917 -19.12 -26.92 5.01
C CYS A 917 -17.72 -27.49 5.25
N ASP A 918 -17.55 -28.80 5.14
CA ASP A 918 -16.26 -29.46 5.35
C ASP A 918 -15.32 -29.13 4.19
N SER A 919 -15.80 -29.24 2.96
CA SER A 919 -15.06 -28.85 1.76
C SER A 919 -14.66 -27.37 1.77
N THR A 920 -15.55 -26.45 2.17
CA THR A 920 -15.20 -25.03 2.37
C THR A 920 -14.11 -24.89 3.45
N GLY A 921 -14.28 -25.56 4.58
CA GLY A 921 -13.31 -25.55 5.68
C GLY A 921 -11.93 -26.07 5.27
N ARG A 922 -11.86 -27.10 4.42
CA ARG A 922 -10.60 -27.65 3.89
C ARG A 922 -9.88 -26.66 2.98
N ILE A 923 -10.61 -25.89 2.16
CA ILE A 923 -10.01 -24.80 1.36
C ILE A 923 -9.43 -23.73 2.29
N ILE A 924 -10.14 -23.35 3.36
CA ILE A 924 -9.61 -22.41 4.36
C ILE A 924 -8.35 -22.97 5.04
N ASP A 925 -8.36 -24.25 5.45
CA ASP A 925 -7.20 -24.89 6.08
C ASP A 925 -5.97 -24.87 5.17
N MET A 926 -6.12 -25.09 3.87
CA MET A 926 -5.01 -25.02 2.92
C MET A 926 -4.29 -23.67 2.98
N HIS A 927 -5.04 -22.56 3.11
CA HIS A 927 -4.48 -21.22 3.24
C HIS A 927 -3.88 -21.00 4.63
N MET A 928 -4.56 -21.46 5.69
CA MET A 928 -4.04 -21.41 7.05
C MET A 928 -2.70 -22.15 7.17
N HIS A 929 -2.52 -23.28 6.50
CA HIS A 929 -1.27 -24.04 6.51
C HIS A 929 -0.19 -23.54 5.52
N SER A 930 -0.43 -22.47 4.75
CA SER A 930 0.57 -21.87 3.83
C SER A 930 1.74 -21.21 4.57
N LYS A 931 2.92 -21.04 3.95
CA LYS A 931 4.05 -20.31 4.56
C LYS A 931 3.86 -18.79 4.61
N CYS A 932 2.79 -18.24 4.02
CA CYS A 932 2.52 -16.80 4.01
C CYS A 932 2.45 -16.21 5.42
N MET A 933 2.96 -14.99 5.59
CA MET A 933 2.92 -14.26 6.85
C MET A 933 1.50 -14.12 7.38
N PHE A 934 0.54 -13.80 6.51
CA PHE A 934 -0.87 -13.77 6.86
C PHE A 934 -1.69 -14.68 5.94
N SER A 935 -2.67 -15.37 6.53
CA SER A 935 -3.79 -15.97 5.81
C SER A 935 -5.05 -15.19 6.16
N VAL A 936 -5.70 -14.63 5.14
CA VAL A 936 -6.90 -13.80 5.27
C VAL A 936 -7.99 -14.40 4.39
N ALA A 937 -9.23 -14.43 4.86
CA ALA A 937 -10.38 -14.85 4.05
C ALA A 937 -11.58 -13.93 4.32
N LEU A 938 -12.57 -13.94 3.42
CA LEU A 938 -13.80 -13.17 3.61
C LEU A 938 -14.56 -13.68 4.83
N LEU A 939 -15.26 -12.80 5.54
CA LEU A 939 -16.15 -13.21 6.65
C LEU A 939 -17.13 -14.30 6.20
N ALA A 940 -17.75 -14.13 5.03
CA ALA A 940 -18.69 -15.10 4.46
C ALA A 940 -18.07 -16.51 4.29
N ASP A 941 -16.79 -16.61 3.92
CA ASP A 941 -16.11 -17.90 3.78
C ASP A 941 -15.96 -18.61 5.14
N TYR A 942 -15.70 -17.87 6.22
CA TYR A 942 -15.68 -18.44 7.58
C TYR A 942 -17.07 -18.88 8.04
N LEU A 943 -18.11 -18.10 7.75
CA LEU A 943 -19.49 -18.45 8.07
C LEU A 943 -19.95 -19.71 7.33
N ASP A 944 -19.45 -19.94 6.12
CA ASP A 944 -19.78 -21.12 5.34
C ASP A 944 -19.09 -22.41 5.80
N THR A 945 -18.19 -22.33 6.79
CA THR A 945 -17.58 -23.50 7.46
C THR A 945 -18.50 -24.15 8.51
N CYS A 946 -19.59 -23.49 8.91
CA CYS A 946 -20.51 -23.97 9.92
C CYS A 946 -21.96 -23.93 9.38
N PRO A 947 -22.71 -25.06 9.37
CA PRO A 947 -24.03 -25.11 8.75
C PRO A 947 -25.04 -24.08 9.28
N HIS A 948 -25.04 -23.79 10.59
CA HIS A 948 -26.01 -22.89 11.22
C HIS A 948 -25.71 -21.40 11.03
N THR A 949 -24.50 -21.06 10.59
CA THR A 949 -24.10 -19.67 10.29
C THR A 949 -24.20 -19.34 8.81
N ARG A 950 -24.48 -20.31 7.93
CA ARG A 950 -24.70 -20.08 6.50
C ARG A 950 -25.89 -19.15 6.29
N ARG A 951 -25.76 -18.17 5.40
CA ARG A 951 -26.91 -17.36 4.96
C ARG A 951 -28.01 -18.27 4.37
N PRO A 952 -29.25 -18.25 4.90
CA PRO A 952 -30.33 -19.10 4.39
C PRO A 952 -30.79 -18.66 2.99
N GLY A 953 -31.02 -19.61 2.08
CA GLY A 953 -31.71 -19.37 0.80
C GLY A 953 -31.00 -18.44 -0.20
N ALA A 954 -29.84 -17.89 0.13
CA ALA A 954 -29.10 -16.99 -0.73
C ALA A 954 -28.40 -17.76 -1.86
N ALA A 955 -28.61 -17.33 -3.11
CA ALA A 955 -27.77 -17.68 -4.24
C ALA A 955 -26.46 -16.88 -4.19
N HIS A 956 -25.40 -17.40 -4.81
CA HIS A 956 -24.08 -16.77 -4.96
C HIS A 956 -24.05 -15.23 -5.08
N PRO A 957 -24.91 -14.53 -5.85
CA PRO A 957 -24.75 -13.08 -6.01
C PRO A 957 -24.95 -12.30 -4.70
N ALA A 958 -25.72 -12.81 -3.73
CA ALA A 958 -26.07 -12.06 -2.53
C ALA A 958 -24.94 -11.94 -1.50
N GLU A 959 -23.91 -12.79 -1.57
CA GLU A 959 -22.73 -12.75 -0.70
C GLU A 959 -21.47 -12.26 -1.43
N THR A 960 -21.57 -11.98 -2.74
CA THR A 960 -20.51 -11.32 -3.52
C THR A 960 -20.50 -9.83 -3.20
N ILE A 961 -19.31 -9.27 -2.90
CA ILE A 961 -19.15 -7.85 -2.57
C ILE A 961 -19.13 -7.00 -3.84
N ASN A 962 -18.38 -7.44 -4.86
CA ASN A 962 -18.24 -6.76 -6.14
C ASN A 962 -18.18 -7.75 -7.30
N ASP A 963 -18.77 -7.35 -8.43
CA ASP A 963 -18.53 -7.95 -9.74
C ASP A 963 -17.75 -6.96 -10.60
N PRO A 964 -16.43 -7.17 -10.81
CA PRO A 964 -15.59 -6.24 -11.57
C PRO A 964 -15.95 -6.17 -13.06
N SER A 965 -16.77 -7.11 -13.57
CA SER A 965 -17.30 -7.04 -14.94
C SER A 965 -18.47 -6.06 -15.07
N ASN A 966 -19.07 -5.64 -13.95
CA ASN A 966 -20.15 -4.68 -13.91
C ASN A 966 -19.64 -3.30 -13.44
N PRO A 967 -19.46 -2.33 -14.36
CA PRO A 967 -18.98 -0.98 -14.02
C PRO A 967 -19.95 -0.20 -13.12
N ASP A 968 -21.23 -0.58 -13.12
CA ASP A 968 -22.31 0.03 -12.32
C ASP A 968 -22.70 -0.88 -11.13
N ASN A 969 -21.75 -1.71 -10.65
CA ASN A 969 -22.00 -2.58 -9.49
C ASN A 969 -22.39 -1.76 -8.26
N TYR A 970 -23.51 -2.14 -7.62
CA TYR A 970 -23.94 -1.54 -6.37
C TYR A 970 -23.28 -2.25 -5.18
N TRP A 971 -22.41 -1.54 -4.45
CA TRP A 971 -21.65 -2.04 -3.30
C TRP A 971 -22.51 -2.07 -2.04
N ASN A 972 -23.51 -2.95 -2.01
CA ASN A 972 -24.52 -3.02 -0.95
C ASN A 972 -24.48 -4.32 -0.13
N TYR A 973 -23.43 -5.13 -0.27
CA TYR A 973 -23.26 -6.34 0.52
C TYR A 973 -23.41 -6.05 2.02
N ARG A 974 -24.15 -6.92 2.70
CA ARG A 974 -24.45 -6.81 4.13
C ARG A 974 -24.33 -8.17 4.79
N ALA A 975 -23.56 -8.23 5.89
CA ALA A 975 -23.45 -9.45 6.69
C ALA A 975 -24.83 -9.79 7.28
N HIS A 976 -25.25 -11.06 7.27
CA HIS A 976 -26.57 -11.44 7.82
C HIS A 976 -26.57 -11.61 9.34
N LEU A 977 -25.41 -11.77 9.97
CA LEU A 977 -25.24 -11.88 11.43
C LEU A 977 -24.66 -10.58 12.00
N THR A 978 -25.08 -10.22 13.21
CA THR A 978 -24.48 -9.10 13.95
C THR A 978 -23.18 -9.52 14.64
N SER A 979 -22.31 -8.56 14.92
CA SER A 979 -21.06 -8.79 15.66
C SER A 979 -21.30 -9.44 17.03
N GLU A 980 -22.38 -9.08 17.73
CA GLU A 980 -22.77 -9.72 18.99
C GLU A 980 -23.18 -11.17 18.80
N ALA A 981 -23.93 -11.48 17.73
CA ALA A 981 -24.30 -12.85 17.39
C ALA A 981 -23.07 -13.70 17.06
N LEU A 982 -22.12 -13.13 16.31
CA LEU A 982 -20.83 -13.76 16.01
C LEU A 982 -20.03 -14.03 17.29
N CYS A 983 -19.96 -13.05 18.21
CA CYS A 983 -19.25 -13.17 19.48
C CYS A 983 -19.90 -14.17 20.45
N ALA A 984 -21.22 -14.32 20.39
CA ALA A 984 -21.97 -15.30 21.17
C ALA A 984 -21.84 -16.75 20.64
N ASP A 985 -21.52 -16.93 19.35
CA ASP A 985 -21.43 -18.24 18.71
C ASP A 985 -20.12 -18.99 19.05
N ARG A 986 -20.15 -19.73 20.15
CA ARG A 986 -19.01 -20.56 20.58
C ARG A 986 -18.66 -21.67 19.60
N THR A 987 -19.60 -22.15 18.79
CA THR A 987 -19.33 -23.22 17.82
C THR A 987 -18.47 -22.68 16.68
N LEU A 988 -18.85 -21.53 16.11
CA LEU A 988 -18.08 -20.85 15.08
C LEU A 988 -16.69 -20.43 15.61
N ILE A 989 -16.65 -19.76 16.76
CA ILE A 989 -15.40 -19.31 17.38
C ILE A 989 -14.44 -20.48 17.60
N ASN A 990 -14.90 -21.58 18.18
CA ASN A 990 -14.05 -22.75 18.44
C ASN A 990 -13.61 -23.44 17.16
N SER A 991 -14.44 -23.46 16.11
CA SER A 991 -14.07 -23.97 14.78
C SER A 991 -12.91 -23.17 14.20
N ILE A 992 -13.05 -21.85 14.12
CA ILE A 992 -12.02 -20.94 13.60
C ILE A 992 -10.74 -21.03 14.44
N ARG A 993 -10.86 -20.91 15.76
CA ARG A 993 -9.72 -20.91 16.68
C ARG A 993 -8.94 -22.21 16.62
N SER A 994 -9.63 -23.35 16.50
CA SER A 994 -9.01 -24.66 16.33
C SER A 994 -8.17 -24.73 15.04
N ARG A 995 -8.68 -24.19 13.92
CA ARG A 995 -7.94 -24.13 12.64
C ARG A 995 -6.69 -23.26 12.76
N ILE A 996 -6.81 -22.06 13.32
CA ILE A 996 -5.68 -21.13 13.55
C ILE A 996 -4.62 -21.76 14.46
N LYS A 997 -5.05 -22.46 15.52
CA LYS A 997 -4.16 -23.19 16.42
C LYS A 997 -3.45 -24.34 15.69
N ALA A 998 -4.18 -25.17 14.97
CA ALA A 998 -3.64 -26.33 14.25
C ALA A 998 -2.63 -25.93 13.17
N SER A 999 -2.79 -24.75 12.57
CA SER A 999 -1.85 -24.22 11.58
C SER A 999 -0.62 -23.52 12.18
N GLY A 1000 -0.48 -23.46 13.51
CA GLY A 1000 0.61 -22.76 14.20
C GLY A 1000 0.53 -21.24 14.06
N ARG A 1001 -0.66 -20.68 13.80
CA ARG A 1001 -0.89 -19.22 13.65
C ARG A 1001 -1.43 -18.55 14.92
N LEU A 1002 -1.70 -19.35 15.96
CA LEU A 1002 -2.15 -18.86 17.27
C LEU A 1002 -0.98 -18.70 18.25
N SER A 1003 0.03 -19.56 18.15
CA SER A 1003 1.27 -19.49 18.93
C SER A 1003 2.28 -18.58 18.24
N TYR A 1004 2.88 -17.70 19.03
CA TYR A 1004 3.77 -16.67 18.50
C TYR A 1004 5.20 -17.16 18.26
N VAL A 1005 5.53 -18.34 18.79
CA VAL A 1005 6.83 -19.01 18.70
C VAL A 1005 6.55 -20.51 18.89
N ASN A 1006 6.86 -21.36 17.89
CA ASN A 1006 6.93 -22.81 18.14
C ASN A 1006 8.25 -23.07 18.87
N CYS A 1007 8.16 -23.40 20.15
CA CYS A 1007 9.30 -23.78 20.99
C CYS A 1007 9.56 -25.30 20.97
N ASP A 1008 8.89 -26.05 20.07
CA ASP A 1008 9.02 -27.50 19.93
C ASP A 1008 10.26 -27.92 19.13
#